data_AF-L7UAI9-F1
#
_entry.id   AF-L7UAI9-F1
#
_cell.length_a   1.000
_cell.length_b   1.000
_cell.length_c   1.000
_cell.angle_alpha   90.00
_cell.angle_beta   90.00
_cell.angle_gamma   90.00
#
_symmetry.space_group_name_H-M   'P 1'
#
loop_
_entity.id
_entity.type
_entity.pdbx_description
1 polymer ?
#
loop_
_entity_poly.entity_id
_entity_poly.type
_entity_poly.pdbx_seq_one_letter_code
_entity_poly.pdbx_strand_id
1 'polypeptide(L)'
;MKRGILPVFIACAGLAAGCSDTDPTTGVAGLSGAYDVSYVGGLVFVTSSDRDELQVLDARDPDNRQFIRAPNPLQSLAIPVLDRPDSLARDTGYKADGSALAGPYVYARSAGAAEISVVAADPSRLVQMYRLTAPSLVTAFAARSPAEVPEGVPPGPSVLYYAIQDPDAPFTPDTGGARVVRLPIPGPEALDSGAAVPAPVTLFCLQAGESVQSMAVMPANQLVVATRKSNGLSGRTLLLTDTEPAANVDCLTPSTATRDLSAGFNNTPVRLVVSHPRVVVREDDTTTPNVNEFEELLAGQLVYGLLDELSCGGAEECTGTLAVVTATGQTASDLSGARMLPIRPRAGIPTGLALIPTATLRFLFASDEGVNSATGTVPLLGLMPSSNGAISVFSGNDRREFDLDTRKPFVSVVARDAAETVDLGLEGAASLVSVTQTAVFPCDPANPTGTTITRTGLIEGSVPGGLFRFVYQGSFPWLVDQPRDMSTPSSFVVTQPAEAHRQVRVGDVILLANRELVCTTDLVVSAVLPSTEAGKVVLETTTPIPEGCAALPTFSVLAAGSQPFLLIDEAGALLSRDVETVQGGYEIPAKYTFHPLDFQGSVTVTGSAALCRTARDVSVPLYPATPPPLVLRVEGRGGLTRGQRLVVTVGTGVINFTLGVSSTAQTGLLFYTLPGPVTSSLAGGAELAYIAYPSADGILQVALPLVDANANNARSLRAFE
;
A
#
# COMPACT_ATOMS: atom_id res chain seq x y z
N MET A 1 32.22 14.43 69.44
CA MET A 1 33.53 14.08 70.02
C MET A 1 34.06 12.84 69.30
N LYS A 2 35.25 12.94 68.69
CA LYS A 2 36.23 11.91 68.26
C LYS A 2 35.80 10.44 67.97
N ARG A 3 36.26 10.01 66.78
CA ARG A 3 36.98 8.77 66.40
C ARG A 3 36.23 7.51 65.92
N GLY A 4 36.60 7.13 64.69
CA GLY A 4 36.89 5.75 64.24
C GLY A 4 36.02 5.29 63.07
N ILE A 5 36.47 4.63 62.00
CA ILE A 5 37.73 4.00 61.59
C ILE A 5 37.64 3.87 60.03
N LEU A 6 38.71 4.23 59.30
CA LEU A 6 39.01 3.81 57.91
C LEU A 6 39.81 2.48 58.03
N PRO A 7 39.83 1.51 57.07
CA PRO A 7 40.66 1.71 55.86
C PRO A 7 40.43 0.79 54.62
N VAL A 8 41.13 1.14 53.52
CA VAL A 8 41.79 0.26 52.50
C VAL A 8 40.96 -0.31 51.32
N PHE A 9 41.35 -0.30 50.02
CA PHE A 9 42.51 0.18 49.23
C PHE A 9 42.12 0.22 47.71
N ILE A 10 42.66 1.19 46.97
CA ILE A 10 43.35 1.11 45.64
C ILE A 10 42.76 0.23 44.51
N ALA A 11 42.40 0.86 43.36
CA ALA A 11 43.04 0.70 42.03
C ALA A 11 42.09 0.95 40.85
N CYS A 12 42.68 1.43 39.75
CA CYS A 12 42.18 1.47 38.37
C CYS A 12 41.33 2.67 37.94
N ALA A 13 42.05 3.70 37.52
CA ALA A 13 41.75 4.35 36.25
C ALA A 13 41.76 3.31 35.12
N GLY A 14 40.77 3.38 34.22
CA GLY A 14 40.72 2.58 33.00
C GLY A 14 39.32 2.04 32.72
N LEU A 15 38.83 2.31 31.50
CA LEU A 15 37.63 1.74 30.87
C LEU A 15 36.28 2.35 31.28
N ALA A 16 36.11 3.65 30.99
CA ALA A 16 34.84 4.10 30.41
C ALA A 16 35.01 4.15 28.88
N ALA A 17 35.37 3.00 28.30
CA ALA A 17 35.02 2.70 26.93
C ALA A 17 33.52 2.42 26.96
N GLY A 18 32.72 3.49 26.87
CA GLY A 18 31.36 3.33 26.38
C GLY A 18 31.49 2.89 24.94
N CYS A 19 31.47 1.57 24.72
CA CYS A 19 31.13 1.02 23.42
C CYS A 19 29.79 1.66 23.05
N SER A 20 29.86 2.62 22.14
CA SER A 20 28.76 2.95 21.26
C SER A 20 28.48 1.65 20.50
N ASP A 21 27.60 0.81 21.03
CA ASP A 21 26.86 -0.14 20.23
C ASP A 21 26.05 0.70 19.23
N THR A 22 26.68 1.02 18.10
CA THR A 22 25.96 1.23 16.87
C THR A 22 25.32 -0.11 16.57
N ASP A 23 24.08 -0.31 16.99
CA ASP A 23 23.24 -1.39 16.48
C ASP A 23 23.39 -1.35 14.96
N PRO A 24 23.99 -2.37 14.31
CA PRO A 24 23.91 -2.47 12.87
C PRO A 24 22.42 -2.48 12.57
N THR A 25 21.97 -1.49 11.81
CA THR A 25 20.57 -1.36 11.39
C THR A 25 20.22 -2.58 10.57
N THR A 26 19.81 -3.66 11.23
CA THR A 26 19.17 -4.81 10.62
C THR A 26 17.97 -4.26 9.87
N GLY A 27 17.80 -4.65 8.61
CA GLY A 27 16.58 -4.39 7.85
C GLY A 27 15.34 -4.72 8.69
N VAL A 28 14.24 -4.03 8.38
CA VAL A 28 13.02 -3.72 9.16
C VAL A 28 12.35 -4.85 9.99
N ALA A 29 12.87 -6.09 10.06
CA ALA A 29 12.30 -7.14 10.91
C ALA A 29 13.29 -8.21 11.45
N GLY A 30 14.62 -8.07 11.35
CA GLY A 30 15.55 -9.07 11.91
C GLY A 30 15.30 -10.50 11.38
N LEU A 31 14.81 -10.60 10.15
CA LEU A 31 14.56 -11.86 9.46
C LEU A 31 15.91 -12.50 9.07
N SER A 32 15.89 -13.71 8.52
CA SER A 32 17.08 -14.40 8.00
C SER A 32 16.68 -15.15 6.73
N GLY A 33 17.33 -14.93 5.60
CA GLY A 33 17.00 -15.60 4.34
C GLY A 33 17.44 -14.87 3.06
N ALA A 34 16.73 -15.08 1.95
CA ALA A 34 16.93 -14.35 0.70
C ALA A 34 16.34 -12.93 0.77
N TYR A 35 17.19 -11.89 0.63
CA TYR A 35 16.79 -10.50 0.87
C TYR A 35 16.47 -9.70 -0.36
N ASP A 36 17.16 -9.95 -1.46
CA ASP A 36 17.03 -9.18 -2.68
C ASP A 36 17.30 -10.06 -3.91
N VAL A 37 16.71 -9.67 -5.03
CA VAL A 37 16.78 -10.38 -6.31
C VAL A 37 16.96 -9.40 -7.45
N SER A 38 17.88 -9.72 -8.36
CA SER A 38 18.15 -8.88 -9.53
C SER A 38 18.28 -9.72 -10.80
N TYR A 39 17.78 -9.19 -11.92
CA TYR A 39 17.82 -9.88 -13.21
C TYR A 39 18.78 -9.18 -14.18
N VAL A 40 19.77 -9.91 -14.69
CA VAL A 40 20.77 -9.42 -15.66
C VAL A 40 21.09 -10.51 -16.67
N GLY A 41 21.00 -10.20 -17.97
CA GLY A 41 21.54 -11.06 -19.03
C GLY A 41 20.96 -12.49 -19.10
N GLY A 42 19.72 -12.71 -18.64
CA GLY A 42 19.13 -14.06 -18.55
C GLY A 42 19.42 -14.79 -17.25
N LEU A 43 20.10 -14.15 -16.29
CA LEU A 43 20.43 -14.69 -14.98
C LEU A 43 19.68 -13.94 -13.88
N VAL A 44 19.29 -14.67 -12.84
CA VAL A 44 18.72 -14.09 -11.61
C VAL A 44 19.74 -14.27 -10.49
N PHE A 45 20.18 -13.16 -9.91
CA PHE A 45 21.10 -13.10 -8.78
C PHE A 45 20.32 -12.90 -7.50
N VAL A 46 20.80 -13.55 -6.44
CA VAL A 46 20.08 -13.70 -5.17
C VAL A 46 21.05 -13.48 -4.03
N THR A 47 20.66 -12.65 -3.08
CA THR A 47 21.41 -12.47 -1.83
C THR A 47 20.97 -13.44 -0.75
N SER A 48 21.82 -13.61 0.26
CA SER A 48 21.48 -14.29 1.51
C SER A 48 22.01 -13.49 2.68
N SER A 49 21.22 -13.29 3.73
CA SER A 49 21.74 -12.70 4.99
C SER A 49 22.61 -13.66 5.79
N ASP A 50 22.59 -14.94 5.45
CA ASP A 50 23.16 -15.99 6.29
C ASP A 50 24.49 -16.48 5.73
N ARG A 51 24.82 -16.07 4.50
CA ARG A 51 26.00 -16.50 3.76
C ARG A 51 26.65 -15.34 3.04
N ASP A 52 27.97 -15.39 2.95
CA ASP A 52 28.79 -14.36 2.29
C ASP A 52 28.93 -14.66 0.78
N GLU A 53 27.80 -15.03 0.14
CA GLU A 53 27.75 -15.50 -1.23
C GLU A 53 26.53 -14.95 -1.99
N LEU A 54 26.63 -14.87 -3.31
CA LEU A 54 25.48 -14.77 -4.20
C LEU A 54 25.21 -16.11 -4.86
N GLN A 55 23.93 -16.44 -4.97
CA GLN A 55 23.45 -17.58 -5.76
C GLN A 55 22.86 -17.09 -7.07
N VAL A 56 22.91 -17.95 -8.10
CA VAL A 56 22.51 -17.58 -9.46
C VAL A 56 21.60 -18.63 -10.08
N LEU A 57 20.49 -18.20 -10.67
CA LEU A 57 19.60 -19.03 -11.48
C LEU A 57 19.71 -18.65 -12.95
N ASP A 58 19.56 -19.64 -13.83
CA ASP A 58 19.42 -19.39 -15.27
C ASP A 58 17.95 -19.24 -15.64
N ALA A 59 17.51 -18.01 -15.90
CA ALA A 59 16.13 -17.71 -16.26
C ALA A 59 15.82 -17.96 -17.74
N ARG A 60 16.79 -18.42 -18.55
CA ARG A 60 16.58 -18.81 -19.96
C ARG A 60 15.96 -20.19 -20.08
N ASP A 61 16.14 -21.03 -19.06
CA ASP A 61 15.45 -22.32 -18.92
C ASP A 61 14.40 -22.20 -17.80
N PRO A 62 13.14 -21.86 -18.14
CA PRO A 62 12.09 -21.65 -17.14
C PRO A 62 11.71 -22.94 -16.40
N ASP A 63 12.12 -24.11 -16.90
CA ASP A 63 11.86 -25.40 -16.28
C ASP A 63 13.01 -25.88 -15.38
N ASN A 64 14.18 -25.24 -15.44
CA ASN A 64 15.29 -25.54 -14.54
C ASN A 64 14.99 -25.05 -13.12
N ARG A 65 15.04 -25.98 -12.17
CA ARG A 65 14.66 -25.78 -10.76
C ARG A 65 15.86 -25.67 -9.82
N GLN A 66 17.05 -25.50 -10.37
CA GLN A 66 18.28 -25.51 -9.59
C GLN A 66 19.08 -24.26 -9.86
N PHE A 67 19.75 -23.77 -8.82
CA PHE A 67 20.86 -22.85 -8.99
C PHE A 67 21.89 -23.43 -9.96
N ILE A 68 22.54 -22.54 -10.70
CA ILE A 68 23.67 -22.91 -11.56
C ILE A 68 24.66 -23.70 -10.70
N ARG A 69 25.12 -24.85 -11.21
CA ARG A 69 26.05 -25.70 -10.46
C ARG A 69 27.45 -25.12 -10.50
N ALA A 70 28.20 -25.29 -9.41
CA ALA A 70 29.62 -25.04 -9.42
C ALA A 70 30.33 -25.99 -10.43
N PRO A 71 31.57 -25.68 -10.85
CA PRO A 71 32.37 -26.60 -11.67
C PRO A 71 32.49 -28.01 -11.08
N ASN A 72 32.30 -28.17 -9.77
CA ASN A 72 32.09 -29.45 -9.12
C ASN A 72 30.58 -29.77 -9.04
N PRO A 73 30.10 -30.87 -9.64
CA PRO A 73 28.67 -31.12 -9.90
C PRO A 73 27.79 -31.37 -8.67
N LEU A 74 28.34 -31.38 -7.45
CA LEU A 74 27.61 -31.68 -6.21
C LEU A 74 27.13 -30.44 -5.46
N GLN A 75 27.58 -29.23 -5.82
CA GLN A 75 27.24 -27.99 -5.11
C GLN A 75 26.70 -26.95 -6.08
N SER A 76 25.78 -26.10 -5.59
CA SER A 76 25.40 -24.87 -6.28
C SER A 76 26.61 -23.93 -6.38
N LEU A 77 26.61 -23.10 -7.42
CA LEU A 77 27.58 -22.04 -7.58
C LEU A 77 27.30 -20.97 -6.51
N ALA A 78 28.28 -20.82 -5.63
CA ALA A 78 28.38 -19.73 -4.68
C ALA A 78 29.41 -18.73 -5.19
N ILE A 79 29.01 -17.50 -5.47
CA ILE A 79 29.94 -16.41 -5.79
C ILE A 79 30.30 -15.72 -4.47
N PRO A 80 31.53 -15.86 -3.94
CA PRO A 80 31.89 -15.20 -2.70
C PRO A 80 31.84 -13.67 -2.87
N VAL A 81 31.19 -12.99 -1.95
CA VAL A 81 31.08 -11.52 -1.93
C VAL A 81 31.40 -10.99 -0.53
N LEU A 82 30.95 -9.78 -0.20
CA LEU A 82 31.06 -9.23 1.14
C LEU A 82 30.14 -9.97 2.12
N ASP A 83 30.35 -9.75 3.40
CA ASP A 83 29.64 -10.47 4.45
C ASP A 83 28.14 -10.14 4.43
N ARG A 84 27.28 -11.18 4.39
CA ARG A 84 25.81 -11.09 4.49
C ARG A 84 25.18 -10.02 3.58
N PRO A 85 25.30 -10.13 2.25
CA PRO A 85 24.73 -9.16 1.34
C PRO A 85 23.20 -9.12 1.50
N ASP A 86 22.60 -7.93 1.49
CA ASP A 86 21.15 -7.76 1.68
C ASP A 86 20.49 -6.92 0.58
N SER A 87 21.29 -6.35 -0.32
CA SER A 87 20.78 -5.51 -1.39
C SER A 87 21.62 -5.65 -2.65
N LEU A 88 20.95 -5.63 -3.80
CA LEU A 88 21.53 -5.73 -5.12
C LEU A 88 21.22 -4.48 -5.94
N ALA A 89 22.19 -4.08 -6.75
CA ALA A 89 21.96 -3.22 -7.90
C ALA A 89 22.49 -3.92 -9.15
N ARG A 90 21.98 -3.54 -10.30
CA ARG A 90 22.48 -3.99 -11.60
C ARG A 90 22.79 -2.79 -12.48
N ASP A 91 23.67 -3.01 -13.44
CA ASP A 91 23.83 -2.08 -14.53
C ASP A 91 22.50 -1.91 -15.28
N THR A 92 21.96 -0.69 -15.21
CA THR A 92 20.74 -0.28 -15.90
C THR A 92 21.10 0.77 -16.94
N GLY A 93 20.78 0.51 -18.21
CA GLY A 93 20.92 1.47 -19.28
C GLY A 93 19.71 1.50 -20.17
N TYR A 94 19.76 2.41 -21.14
CA TYR A 94 18.71 2.59 -22.14
C TYR A 94 19.36 2.75 -23.50
N LYS A 95 18.87 2.02 -24.49
CA LYS A 95 19.28 2.17 -25.89
C LYS A 95 18.74 3.48 -26.46
N ALA A 96 19.18 3.83 -27.67
CA ALA A 96 18.69 5.03 -28.37
C ALA A 96 17.16 5.03 -28.57
N ASP A 97 16.55 3.84 -28.71
CA ASP A 97 15.10 3.67 -28.79
C ASP A 97 14.40 3.64 -27.42
N GLY A 98 15.13 3.80 -26.31
CA GLY A 98 14.59 3.76 -24.95
C GLY A 98 14.33 2.36 -24.38
N SER A 99 14.59 1.29 -25.13
CA SER A 99 14.54 -0.08 -24.60
C SER A 99 15.65 -0.30 -23.57
N ALA A 100 15.44 -1.25 -22.65
CA ALA A 100 16.40 -1.54 -21.59
C ALA A 100 17.72 -2.10 -22.17
N LEU A 101 18.85 -1.60 -21.66
CA LEU A 101 20.19 -2.09 -21.93
C LEU A 101 20.77 -2.67 -20.64
N ALA A 102 21.11 -3.96 -20.65
CA ALA A 102 21.78 -4.61 -19.55
C ALA A 102 23.30 -4.39 -19.64
N GLY A 103 23.96 -4.21 -18.51
CA GLY A 103 25.42 -4.14 -18.45
C GLY A 103 26.08 -5.40 -17.87
N PRO A 104 27.42 -5.39 -17.78
CA PRO A 104 28.21 -6.56 -17.41
C PRO A 104 28.25 -6.87 -15.91
N TYR A 105 27.71 -6.01 -15.03
CA TYR A 105 27.87 -6.17 -13.58
C TYR A 105 26.56 -6.23 -12.78
N VAL A 106 26.65 -6.99 -11.70
CA VAL A 106 25.77 -6.93 -10.53
C VAL A 106 26.61 -6.46 -9.33
N TYR A 107 26.00 -5.65 -8.48
CA TYR A 107 26.63 -5.05 -7.32
C TYR A 107 25.91 -5.56 -6.08
N ALA A 108 26.65 -5.94 -5.06
CA ALA A 108 26.10 -6.35 -3.77
C ALA A 108 26.62 -5.43 -2.66
N ARG A 109 25.74 -5.10 -1.71
CA ARG A 109 26.09 -4.45 -0.46
C ARG A 109 25.42 -5.18 0.71
N SER A 110 25.81 -4.78 1.91
CA SER A 110 25.18 -5.18 3.17
C SER A 110 24.80 -3.92 3.95
N ALA A 111 23.65 -3.92 4.64
CA ALA A 111 23.31 -2.83 5.54
C ALA A 111 24.40 -2.65 6.61
N GLY A 112 24.71 -1.39 6.91
CA GLY A 112 25.76 -1.08 7.89
C GLY A 112 27.20 -1.17 7.35
N ALA A 113 27.42 -1.57 6.09
CA ALA A 113 28.76 -1.72 5.53
C ALA A 113 29.22 -0.53 4.68
N ALA A 114 30.53 -0.29 4.66
CA ALA A 114 31.20 0.64 3.74
C ALA A 114 31.63 -0.04 2.42
N GLU A 115 31.39 -1.34 2.27
CA GLU A 115 31.90 -2.13 1.14
C GLU A 115 30.81 -2.39 0.08
N ILE A 116 31.23 -2.44 -1.18
CA ILE A 116 30.41 -2.91 -2.31
C ILE A 116 31.21 -3.96 -3.09
N SER A 117 30.62 -5.13 -3.31
CA SER A 117 31.19 -6.16 -4.18
C SER A 117 30.68 -5.99 -5.61
N VAL A 118 31.58 -6.03 -6.59
CA VAL A 118 31.27 -5.96 -8.02
C VAL A 118 31.45 -7.35 -8.62
N VAL A 119 30.37 -7.92 -9.16
CA VAL A 119 30.29 -9.28 -9.65
C VAL A 119 30.00 -9.26 -11.15
N ALA A 120 30.77 -10.00 -11.93
CA ALA A 120 30.50 -10.16 -13.36
C ALA A 120 29.22 -10.96 -13.61
N ALA A 121 28.42 -10.49 -14.57
CA ALA A 121 27.10 -11.03 -14.91
C ALA A 121 27.09 -11.84 -16.22
N ASP A 122 28.26 -12.31 -16.66
CA ASP A 122 28.39 -13.22 -17.81
C ASP A 122 28.34 -14.68 -17.32
N PRO A 123 27.52 -15.56 -17.92
CA PRO A 123 27.45 -16.98 -17.54
C PRO A 123 28.81 -17.71 -17.55
N SER A 124 29.75 -17.29 -18.40
CA SER A 124 31.11 -17.84 -18.47
C SER A 124 32.05 -17.29 -17.38
N ARG A 125 31.63 -16.22 -16.69
CA ARG A 125 32.44 -15.47 -15.73
C ARG A 125 31.58 -14.94 -14.58
N LEU A 126 31.22 -15.85 -13.68
CA LEU A 126 30.43 -15.56 -12.48
C LEU A 126 31.35 -15.48 -11.26
N VAL A 127 32.11 -14.37 -11.16
CA VAL A 127 33.09 -14.13 -10.08
C VAL A 127 33.07 -12.67 -9.62
N GLN A 128 33.53 -12.42 -8.39
CA GLN A 128 33.78 -11.06 -7.91
C GLN A 128 35.00 -10.48 -8.63
N MET A 129 34.79 -9.39 -9.38
CA MET A 129 35.83 -8.72 -10.18
C MET A 129 36.53 -7.60 -9.40
N TYR A 130 35.80 -6.96 -8.49
CA TYR A 130 36.31 -5.83 -7.72
C TYR A 130 35.60 -5.74 -6.36
N ARG A 131 36.30 -5.18 -5.36
CA ARG A 131 35.72 -4.78 -4.07
C ARG A 131 36.02 -3.31 -3.84
N LEU A 132 34.97 -2.51 -3.71
CA LEU A 132 35.06 -1.13 -3.30
C LEU A 132 34.96 -1.05 -1.78
N THR A 133 35.88 -0.33 -1.15
CA THR A 133 35.74 0.13 0.25
C THR A 133 35.56 1.64 0.23
N ALA A 134 34.33 2.09 0.49
CA ALA A 134 33.99 3.51 0.58
C ALA A 134 34.57 4.12 1.86
N PRO A 135 34.75 5.45 1.93
CA PRO A 135 35.29 6.10 3.12
C PRO A 135 34.32 6.11 4.32
N SER A 136 33.04 5.78 4.10
CA SER A 136 32.02 5.68 5.15
C SER A 136 30.90 4.72 4.73
N LEU A 137 29.91 4.53 5.62
CA LEU A 137 28.72 3.72 5.42
C LEU A 137 28.03 4.03 4.09
N VAL A 138 27.78 2.99 3.28
CA VAL A 138 27.02 3.08 2.04
C VAL A 138 25.53 2.88 2.33
N THR A 139 24.72 3.91 2.08
CA THR A 139 23.28 3.88 2.42
C THR A 139 22.38 3.49 1.25
N ALA A 140 22.81 3.74 0.02
CA ALA A 140 22.12 3.36 -1.22
C ALA A 140 23.13 3.29 -2.38
N PHE A 141 22.76 2.61 -3.46
CA PHE A 141 23.60 2.47 -4.65
C PHE A 141 22.74 2.11 -5.87
N ALA A 142 23.20 2.50 -7.05
CA ALA A 142 22.60 2.20 -8.34
C ALA A 142 23.71 2.24 -9.41
N ALA A 143 23.54 1.54 -10.53
CA ALA A 143 24.59 1.48 -11.55
C ALA A 143 24.05 1.69 -12.95
N ARG A 144 24.79 2.47 -13.75
CA ARG A 144 24.49 2.76 -15.15
C ARG A 144 25.31 1.85 -16.04
N SER A 145 24.61 1.16 -16.95
CA SER A 145 25.24 0.35 -17.99
C SER A 145 26.15 1.20 -18.89
N PRO A 146 27.21 0.60 -19.47
CA PRO A 146 27.91 1.21 -20.58
C PRO A 146 26.93 1.63 -21.69
N ALA A 147 27.25 2.72 -22.39
CA ALA A 147 26.49 3.12 -23.57
C ALA A 147 26.58 2.03 -24.65
N GLU A 148 25.52 1.89 -25.44
CA GLU A 148 25.51 1.00 -26.60
C GLU A 148 26.58 1.47 -27.61
N VAL A 149 27.48 0.56 -27.98
CA VAL A 149 28.52 0.81 -28.97
C VAL A 149 28.41 -0.18 -30.13
N PRO A 150 28.84 0.18 -31.35
CA PRO A 150 28.87 -0.75 -32.48
C PRO A 150 29.71 -2.00 -32.18
N GLU A 151 29.36 -3.11 -32.84
CA GLU A 151 30.11 -4.36 -32.73
C GLU A 151 31.60 -4.17 -33.05
N GLY A 152 32.48 -4.72 -32.21
CA GLY A 152 33.93 -4.59 -32.34
C GLY A 152 34.54 -3.32 -31.72
N VAL A 153 33.73 -2.38 -31.23
CA VAL A 153 34.19 -1.27 -30.39
C VAL A 153 34.11 -1.69 -28.91
N PRO A 154 35.18 -1.55 -28.12
CA PRO A 154 35.12 -1.84 -26.70
C PRO A 154 34.07 -0.95 -26.02
N PRO A 155 33.14 -1.52 -25.24
CA PRO A 155 32.17 -0.73 -24.48
C PRO A 155 32.90 0.17 -23.48
N GLY A 156 32.32 1.34 -23.22
CA GLY A 156 32.79 2.22 -22.15
C GLY A 156 32.65 1.57 -20.76
N PRO A 157 33.10 2.25 -19.70
CA PRO A 157 32.94 1.75 -18.34
C PRO A 157 31.46 1.77 -17.91
N SER A 158 31.07 0.83 -17.05
CA SER A 158 29.87 0.98 -16.22
C SER A 158 30.10 2.13 -15.23
N VAL A 159 29.03 2.75 -14.74
CA VAL A 159 29.15 3.82 -13.74
C VAL A 159 28.35 3.44 -12.49
N LEU A 160 29.04 3.18 -11.39
CA LEU A 160 28.45 2.95 -10.09
C LEU A 160 28.20 4.29 -9.39
N TYR A 161 26.96 4.54 -9.00
CA TYR A 161 26.58 5.60 -8.09
C TYR A 161 26.33 4.99 -6.71
N TYR A 162 26.93 5.57 -5.67
CA TYR A 162 26.68 5.14 -4.30
C TYR A 162 26.60 6.35 -3.38
N ALA A 163 25.68 6.28 -2.42
CA ALA A 163 25.51 7.30 -1.42
C ALA A 163 26.25 6.88 -0.15
N ILE A 164 27.02 7.80 0.41
CA ILE A 164 27.68 7.61 1.70
C ILE A 164 27.09 8.53 2.75
N GLN A 165 27.04 8.05 3.98
CA GLN A 165 26.71 8.84 5.16
C GLN A 165 27.96 8.94 6.02
N ASP A 166 28.46 10.16 6.26
CA ASP A 166 29.62 10.40 7.12
C ASP A 166 29.14 10.84 8.52
N PRO A 167 29.13 9.94 9.52
CA PRO A 167 28.62 10.26 10.86
C PRO A 167 29.60 11.07 11.71
N ASP A 168 30.90 11.05 11.41
CA ASP A 168 31.97 11.57 12.28
C ASP A 168 32.64 12.86 11.76
N ALA A 169 32.41 13.24 10.50
CA ALA A 169 33.05 14.42 9.93
C ALA A 169 32.32 15.73 10.30
N PRO A 170 32.99 16.72 10.92
CA PRO A 170 32.48 18.09 10.94
C PRO A 170 32.31 18.59 9.50
N PHE A 171 31.32 19.46 9.25
CA PHE A 171 31.13 20.11 7.94
C PHE A 171 32.39 20.91 7.56
N THR A 172 33.31 20.28 6.84
CA THR A 172 34.48 20.87 6.19
C THR A 172 34.36 20.68 4.68
N PRO A 173 35.06 21.50 3.87
CA PRO A 173 34.91 21.50 2.40
C PRO A 173 35.03 20.13 1.73
N ASP A 174 35.85 19.24 2.28
CA ASP A 174 36.23 17.97 1.63
C ASP A 174 35.69 16.72 2.34
N THR A 175 35.22 16.81 3.59
CA THR A 175 34.86 15.63 4.41
C THR A 175 33.50 15.68 5.08
N GLY A 176 32.73 16.77 5.06
CA GLY A 176 31.45 16.84 5.77
C GLY A 176 30.23 16.30 5.01
N GLY A 177 29.44 15.43 5.64
CA GLY A 177 28.03 15.17 5.29
C GLY A 177 27.76 14.03 4.30
N ALA A 178 26.47 13.73 4.12
CA ALA A 178 26.02 12.70 3.18
C ALA A 178 26.15 13.18 1.72
N ARG A 179 26.61 12.30 0.83
CA ARG A 179 26.88 12.62 -0.58
C ARG A 179 26.65 11.44 -1.50
N VAL A 180 26.31 11.74 -2.76
CA VAL A 180 26.28 10.77 -3.86
C VAL A 180 27.61 10.84 -4.59
N VAL A 181 28.23 9.67 -4.75
CA VAL A 181 29.54 9.48 -5.33
C VAL A 181 29.40 8.70 -6.62
N ARG A 182 30.18 9.07 -7.63
CA ARG A 182 30.27 8.44 -8.95
C ARG A 182 31.60 7.71 -9.07
N LEU A 183 31.55 6.46 -9.52
CA LEU A 183 32.73 5.64 -9.79
C LEU A 183 32.60 4.91 -11.13
N PRO A 184 33.40 5.27 -12.15
CA PRO A 184 33.51 4.48 -13.37
C PRO A 184 34.18 3.14 -13.07
N ILE A 185 33.63 2.05 -13.58
CA ILE A 185 34.16 0.69 -13.42
C ILE A 185 34.45 0.15 -14.83
N PRO A 186 35.73 -0.13 -15.16
CA PRO A 186 36.10 -0.73 -16.43
C PRO A 186 35.36 -2.04 -16.69
N GLY A 187 35.18 -2.44 -17.96
CA GLY A 187 34.58 -3.72 -18.31
C GLY A 187 35.38 -4.93 -17.80
N PRO A 188 34.77 -6.14 -17.72
CA PRO A 188 35.39 -7.29 -17.07
C PRO A 188 36.76 -7.67 -17.66
N GLU A 189 36.92 -7.56 -18.98
CA GLU A 189 38.16 -7.87 -19.69
C GLU A 189 39.27 -6.85 -19.38
N ALA A 190 38.89 -5.58 -19.19
CA ALA A 190 39.83 -4.53 -18.81
C ALA A 190 40.33 -4.76 -17.38
N LEU A 191 39.45 -5.12 -16.44
CA LEU A 191 39.85 -5.46 -15.07
C LEU A 191 40.77 -6.68 -15.02
N ASP A 192 40.48 -7.74 -15.78
CA ASP A 192 41.35 -8.93 -15.88
C ASP A 192 42.73 -8.61 -16.46
N SER A 193 42.80 -7.67 -17.40
CA SER A 193 44.07 -7.18 -17.96
C SER A 193 44.80 -6.17 -17.05
N GLY A 194 44.29 -5.93 -15.84
CA GLY A 194 44.92 -5.09 -14.83
C GLY A 194 44.61 -3.60 -14.96
N ALA A 195 43.54 -3.22 -15.65
CA ALA A 195 43.11 -1.82 -15.70
C ALA A 195 42.76 -1.31 -14.30
N ALA A 196 43.32 -0.15 -13.93
CA ALA A 196 43.01 0.49 -12.66
C ALA A 196 41.59 1.07 -12.68
N VAL A 197 40.86 0.89 -11.59
CA VAL A 197 39.60 1.59 -11.35
C VAL A 197 39.93 3.06 -11.02
N PRO A 198 39.36 4.05 -11.74
CA PRO A 198 39.57 5.47 -11.45
C PRO A 198 39.15 5.85 -10.02
N ALA A 199 39.68 6.97 -9.51
CA ALA A 199 39.27 7.48 -8.22
C ALA A 199 37.77 7.90 -8.23
N PRO A 200 37.03 7.65 -7.14
CA PRO A 200 35.64 8.10 -7.02
C PRO A 200 35.54 9.63 -6.98
N VAL A 201 34.47 10.17 -7.55
CA VAL A 201 34.19 11.61 -7.61
C VAL A 201 32.83 11.91 -6.97
N THR A 202 32.78 12.91 -6.10
CA THR A 202 31.53 13.39 -5.51
C THR A 202 30.68 14.06 -6.58
N LEU A 203 29.50 13.50 -6.85
CA LEU A 203 28.54 14.00 -7.84
C LEU A 203 27.56 15.01 -7.22
N PHE A 204 27.12 14.78 -5.98
CA PHE A 204 26.08 15.59 -5.35
C PHE A 204 26.22 15.58 -3.82
N CYS A 205 26.14 16.75 -3.20
CA CYS A 205 26.19 16.92 -1.74
C CYS A 205 24.77 17.14 -1.19
N LEU A 206 24.34 16.33 -0.22
CA LEU A 206 23.01 16.44 0.38
C LEU A 206 22.89 17.62 1.37
N GLN A 207 21.66 17.91 1.81
CA GLN A 207 21.47 18.82 2.94
C GLN A 207 21.90 18.15 4.25
N ALA A 208 22.23 18.98 5.24
CA ALA A 208 22.56 18.50 6.57
C ALA A 208 21.44 17.64 7.18
N GLY A 209 21.81 16.49 7.74
CA GLY A 209 20.87 15.56 8.37
C GLY A 209 20.04 14.72 7.40
N GLU A 210 20.33 14.74 6.10
CA GLU A 210 19.72 13.82 5.12
C GLU A 210 20.58 12.59 4.89
N SER A 211 19.91 11.47 4.61
CA SER A 211 20.51 10.22 4.15
C SER A 211 19.74 9.69 2.94
N VAL A 212 20.44 9.14 1.97
CA VAL A 212 19.81 8.57 0.76
C VAL A 212 19.27 7.19 1.11
N GLN A 213 17.99 6.96 0.84
CA GLN A 213 17.29 5.69 1.04
C GLN A 213 17.31 4.83 -0.22
N SER A 214 17.13 5.44 -1.39
CA SER A 214 17.02 4.72 -2.66
C SER A 214 17.50 5.57 -3.83
N MET A 215 18.04 4.91 -4.85
CA MET A 215 18.50 5.52 -6.09
C MET A 215 18.08 4.69 -7.29
N ALA A 216 17.74 5.34 -8.39
CA ALA A 216 17.42 4.69 -9.65
C ALA A 216 18.04 5.44 -10.83
N VAL A 217 18.71 4.70 -11.72
CA VAL A 217 19.27 5.27 -12.95
C VAL A 217 18.14 5.63 -13.92
N MET A 218 18.27 6.78 -14.56
CA MET A 218 17.35 7.31 -15.55
C MET A 218 18.06 7.48 -16.91
N PRO A 219 17.32 7.59 -18.01
CA PRO A 219 17.90 7.95 -19.30
C PRO A 219 18.62 9.30 -19.29
N ALA A 220 19.36 9.60 -20.36
CA ALA A 220 20.05 10.88 -20.55
C ALA A 220 21.03 11.25 -19.40
N ASN A 221 21.76 10.26 -18.87
CA ASN A 221 22.72 10.41 -17.78
C ASN A 221 22.11 11.02 -16.51
N GLN A 222 20.86 10.66 -16.20
CA GLN A 222 20.18 11.14 -15.00
C GLN A 222 20.11 10.06 -13.91
N LEU A 223 19.91 10.51 -12.67
CA LEU A 223 19.76 9.67 -11.49
C LEU A 223 18.66 10.25 -10.62
N VAL A 224 17.71 9.44 -10.18
CA VAL A 224 16.74 9.83 -9.14
C VAL A 224 17.27 9.37 -7.79
N VAL A 225 17.17 10.24 -6.80
CA VAL A 225 17.65 10.02 -5.43
C VAL A 225 16.52 10.35 -4.46
N ALA A 226 16.12 9.38 -3.66
CA ALA A 226 15.16 9.58 -2.57
C ALA A 226 15.89 9.63 -1.23
N THR A 227 15.58 10.64 -0.43
CA THR A 227 16.26 10.95 0.83
C THR A 227 15.29 10.93 2.00
N ARG A 228 15.82 10.68 3.19
CA ARG A 228 15.13 10.79 4.47
C ARG A 228 15.95 11.67 5.41
N LYS A 229 15.29 12.57 6.12
CA LYS A 229 15.90 13.37 7.18
C LYS A 229 16.00 12.57 8.48
N SER A 230 16.95 12.94 9.32
CA SER A 230 17.20 12.33 10.63
C SER A 230 15.99 12.35 11.57
N ASN A 231 15.02 13.24 11.35
CA ASN A 231 13.76 13.24 12.10
C ASN A 231 12.82 12.07 11.73
N GLY A 232 13.10 11.32 10.66
CA GLY A 232 12.30 10.19 10.19
C GLY A 232 10.98 10.56 9.51
N LEU A 233 10.53 11.81 9.62
CA LEU A 233 9.19 12.27 9.18
C LEU A 233 9.21 13.03 7.85
N SER A 234 10.39 13.36 7.34
CA SER A 234 10.53 14.21 6.14
C SER A 234 11.67 13.73 5.25
N GLY A 235 11.65 14.12 3.99
CA GLY A 235 12.56 13.63 2.97
C GLY A 235 12.34 14.37 1.66
N ARG A 236 13.23 14.13 0.69
CA ARG A 236 13.14 14.72 -0.65
C ARG A 236 13.34 13.65 -1.71
N THR A 237 12.71 13.83 -2.86
CA THR A 237 13.00 13.04 -4.05
C THR A 237 13.55 13.98 -5.12
N LEU A 238 14.79 13.74 -5.53
CA LEU A 238 15.56 14.66 -6.37
C LEU A 238 15.95 13.97 -7.67
N LEU A 239 15.84 14.69 -8.78
CA LEU A 239 16.44 14.31 -10.06
C LEU A 239 17.79 15.00 -10.19
N LEU A 240 18.82 14.21 -10.46
CA LEU A 240 20.21 14.65 -10.65
C LEU A 240 20.65 14.36 -12.09
N THR A 241 21.53 15.19 -12.62
CA THR A 241 22.18 14.96 -13.92
C THR A 241 23.66 14.69 -13.68
N ASP A 242 24.15 13.58 -14.20
CA ASP A 242 25.57 13.27 -14.26
C ASP A 242 26.20 13.99 -15.46
N THR A 243 26.86 15.11 -15.16
CA THR A 243 27.64 15.89 -16.14
C THR A 243 29.07 15.37 -16.30
N GLU A 244 29.36 14.17 -15.79
CA GLU A 244 30.68 13.53 -15.80
C GLU A 244 31.78 14.40 -15.18
N PRO A 245 31.61 14.84 -13.91
CA PRO A 245 32.57 15.73 -13.28
C PRO A 245 33.95 15.08 -13.18
N ALA A 246 34.99 15.85 -13.54
CA ALA A 246 36.38 15.43 -13.43
C ALA A 246 37.00 15.66 -12.04
N ALA A 247 36.32 16.43 -11.18
CA ALA A 247 36.73 16.74 -9.82
C ALA A 247 35.52 16.71 -8.87
N ASN A 248 35.76 16.56 -7.58
CA ASN A 248 34.69 16.56 -6.57
C ASN A 248 33.90 17.88 -6.62
N VAL A 249 32.58 17.77 -6.54
CA VAL A 249 31.72 18.93 -6.22
C VAL A 249 32.07 19.42 -4.80
N ASP A 250 32.11 20.74 -4.63
CA ASP A 250 32.33 21.38 -3.34
C ASP A 250 31.12 21.16 -2.41
N CYS A 251 31.33 20.43 -1.31
CA CYS A 251 30.29 20.13 -0.33
C CYS A 251 30.18 21.18 0.80
N LEU A 252 30.83 22.35 0.68
CA LEU A 252 30.57 23.50 1.54
C LEU A 252 29.14 24.01 1.44
N THR A 253 28.52 23.85 0.28
CA THR A 253 27.11 24.18 0.06
C THR A 253 26.36 22.96 -0.48
N PRO A 254 25.12 22.69 -0.01
CA PRO A 254 24.30 21.64 -0.58
C PRO A 254 24.13 21.85 -2.09
N SER A 255 24.29 20.79 -2.86
CA SER A 255 24.17 20.86 -4.30
C SER A 255 22.72 21.14 -4.73
N THR A 256 22.56 21.87 -5.83
CA THR A 256 21.24 22.10 -6.44
C THR A 256 20.90 20.92 -7.34
N ALA A 257 19.77 20.27 -7.10
CA ALA A 257 19.27 19.19 -7.95
C ALA A 257 18.79 19.75 -9.30
N THR A 258 18.82 18.92 -10.35
CA THR A 258 18.24 19.25 -11.66
C THR A 258 16.74 19.55 -11.53
N ARG A 259 16.04 18.79 -10.67
CA ARG A 259 14.65 19.02 -10.32
C ARG A 259 14.31 18.41 -8.96
N ASP A 260 13.43 19.07 -8.23
CA ASP A 260 12.78 18.51 -7.04
C ASP A 260 11.46 17.85 -7.44
N LEU A 261 11.33 16.56 -7.15
CA LEU A 261 10.15 15.72 -7.44
C LEU A 261 9.25 15.55 -6.20
N SER A 262 9.63 16.09 -5.04
CA SER A 262 8.98 15.84 -3.74
C SER A 262 7.51 16.26 -3.73
N ALA A 263 7.16 17.38 -4.38
CA ALA A 263 5.77 17.84 -4.47
C ALA A 263 4.87 16.84 -5.21
N GLY A 264 5.42 16.14 -6.23
CA GLY A 264 4.73 15.08 -6.94
C GLY A 264 4.43 13.85 -6.07
N PHE A 265 5.19 13.64 -4.99
CA PHE A 265 4.93 12.63 -3.96
C PHE A 265 4.17 13.18 -2.76
N ASN A 266 3.41 14.28 -2.92
CA ASN A 266 2.71 14.97 -1.84
C ASN A 266 3.62 15.41 -0.68
N ASN A 267 4.92 15.62 -0.94
CA ASN A 267 5.96 15.85 0.07
C ASN A 267 6.08 14.73 1.11
N THR A 268 5.54 13.54 0.80
CA THR A 268 5.76 12.34 1.59
C THR A 268 7.11 11.75 1.21
N PRO A 269 7.98 11.38 2.18
CA PRO A 269 9.24 10.72 1.89
C PRO A 269 9.02 9.43 1.10
N VAL A 270 9.98 9.10 0.24
CA VAL A 270 9.96 7.90 -0.60
C VAL A 270 11.10 7.00 -0.15
N ARG A 271 10.82 5.72 0.10
CA ARG A 271 11.85 4.76 0.52
C ARG A 271 12.37 3.86 -0.59
N LEU A 272 11.65 3.75 -1.70
CA LEU A 272 12.08 3.03 -2.90
C LEU A 272 11.66 3.81 -4.15
N VAL A 273 12.59 4.04 -5.07
CA VAL A 273 12.31 4.63 -6.39
C VAL A 273 12.60 3.62 -7.48
N VAL A 274 11.72 3.56 -8.48
CA VAL A 274 11.84 2.69 -9.65
C VAL A 274 11.49 3.48 -10.91
N SER A 275 12.17 3.15 -12.01
CA SER A 275 11.93 3.73 -13.34
C SER A 275 11.59 2.62 -14.34
N HIS A 276 11.18 3.00 -15.55
CA HIS A 276 10.74 2.07 -16.59
C HIS A 276 11.46 2.31 -17.92
N PRO A 277 11.63 1.26 -18.77
CA PRO A 277 12.05 1.43 -20.16
C PRO A 277 10.93 2.03 -21.00
N ARG A 278 11.21 2.32 -22.29
CA ARG A 278 10.16 2.72 -23.23
C ARG A 278 9.10 1.63 -23.32
N VAL A 279 7.84 2.04 -23.29
CA VAL A 279 6.67 1.18 -23.45
C VAL A 279 5.79 1.76 -24.56
N VAL A 280 5.29 0.88 -25.43
CA VAL A 280 4.32 1.25 -26.45
C VAL A 280 2.95 0.77 -25.99
N VAL A 281 2.02 1.69 -25.89
CA VAL A 281 0.62 1.46 -25.60
C VAL A 281 -0.12 1.45 -26.92
N ARG A 282 -0.91 0.42 -27.16
CA ARG A 282 -1.80 0.39 -28.32
C ARG A 282 -3.08 1.12 -27.96
N GLU A 283 -3.39 2.17 -28.69
CA GLU A 283 -4.67 2.85 -28.64
C GLU A 283 -5.42 2.47 -29.93
N ASP A 284 -6.48 1.67 -29.83
CA ASP A 284 -7.37 1.46 -30.98
C ASP A 284 -8.48 2.51 -30.84
N ASP A 285 -8.35 3.66 -31.49
CA ASP A 285 -9.48 4.58 -31.66
C ASP A 285 -10.53 3.91 -32.56
N THR A 286 -11.68 3.63 -31.95
CA THR A 286 -12.83 3.01 -32.63
C THR A 286 -13.41 3.88 -33.76
N THR A 287 -13.08 5.17 -33.83
CA THR A 287 -13.47 6.09 -34.91
C THR A 287 -12.51 6.05 -36.09
N THR A 288 -11.30 5.54 -35.91
CA THR A 288 -10.27 5.34 -36.94
C THR A 288 -9.78 3.88 -36.98
N PRO A 289 -10.67 2.88 -37.11
CA PRO A 289 -10.34 1.46 -36.93
C PRO A 289 -9.32 0.87 -37.94
N ASN A 290 -8.88 1.66 -38.92
CA ASN A 290 -7.86 1.31 -39.91
C ASN A 290 -6.51 2.02 -39.67
N VAL A 291 -6.40 2.83 -38.61
CA VAL A 291 -5.18 3.53 -38.21
C VAL A 291 -4.73 2.89 -36.90
N ASN A 292 -3.53 2.31 -36.89
CA ASN A 292 -2.94 1.89 -35.63
C ASN A 292 -2.44 3.14 -34.90
N GLU A 293 -3.13 3.54 -33.84
CA GLU A 293 -2.69 4.63 -32.98
C GLU A 293 -1.87 4.04 -31.83
N PHE A 294 -0.76 4.70 -31.51
CA PHE A 294 0.15 4.26 -30.47
C PHE A 294 0.46 5.45 -29.57
N GLU A 295 0.17 5.31 -28.28
CA GLU A 295 0.72 6.19 -27.26
C GLU A 295 2.04 5.60 -26.79
N GLU A 296 3.09 6.42 -26.75
CA GLU A 296 4.40 5.97 -26.29
C GLU A 296 4.73 6.58 -24.94
N LEU A 297 5.06 5.72 -23.97
CA LEU A 297 5.64 6.14 -22.72
C LEU A 297 7.17 6.04 -22.85
N LEU A 298 7.83 7.20 -22.98
CA LEU A 298 9.28 7.26 -23.14
C LEU A 298 9.99 6.74 -21.88
N ALA A 299 11.14 6.12 -22.03
CA ALA A 299 11.92 5.62 -20.91
C ALA A 299 12.13 6.73 -19.85
N GLY A 300 11.95 6.38 -18.57
CA GLY A 300 12.11 7.32 -17.46
C GLY A 300 11.22 8.57 -17.50
N GLN A 301 10.17 8.61 -18.32
CA GLN A 301 9.18 9.68 -18.32
C GLN A 301 8.46 9.77 -16.96
N LEU A 302 8.25 8.62 -16.32
CA LEU A 302 7.68 8.49 -14.98
C LEU A 302 8.68 7.88 -14.01
N VAL A 303 8.67 8.38 -12.78
CA VAL A 303 9.32 7.78 -11.62
C VAL A 303 8.25 7.26 -10.68
N TYR A 304 8.29 5.98 -10.36
CA TYR A 304 7.41 5.37 -9.37
C TYR A 304 8.14 5.37 -8.03
N GLY A 305 7.47 5.91 -7.01
CA GLY A 305 7.98 5.99 -5.65
C GLY A 305 7.06 5.24 -4.70
N LEU A 306 7.66 4.37 -3.90
CA LEU A 306 7.00 3.78 -2.75
C LEU A 306 7.09 4.74 -1.57
N LEU A 307 5.93 5.22 -1.12
CA LEU A 307 5.84 6.14 0.01
C LEU A 307 6.34 5.47 1.30
N ASP A 308 7.02 6.25 2.14
CA ASP A 308 7.54 5.80 3.43
C ASP A 308 6.46 5.88 4.50
N GLU A 309 5.78 4.76 4.74
CA GLU A 309 4.68 4.69 5.70
C GLU A 309 5.09 5.06 7.14
N LEU A 310 6.37 4.87 7.50
CA LEU A 310 6.89 5.20 8.82
C LEU A 310 6.90 6.71 9.06
N SER A 311 6.90 7.55 8.01
CA SER A 311 6.91 9.00 8.16
C SER A 311 5.63 9.58 8.74
N CYS A 312 4.52 8.82 8.76
CA CYS A 312 3.26 9.24 9.35
C CYS A 312 2.56 8.13 10.15
N GLY A 313 3.33 7.22 10.76
CA GLY A 313 2.79 6.20 11.65
C GLY A 313 1.89 5.17 10.96
N GLY A 314 2.11 4.92 9.65
CA GLY A 314 1.32 3.98 8.87
C GLY A 314 -0.04 4.52 8.40
N ALA A 315 -0.27 5.84 8.49
CA ALA A 315 -1.50 6.42 7.96
C ALA A 315 -1.62 6.22 6.45
N GLU A 316 -2.85 6.06 5.96
CA GLU A 316 -3.13 5.59 4.62
C GLU A 316 -2.59 6.56 3.54
N GLU A 317 -2.55 7.85 3.85
CA GLU A 317 -1.98 8.92 3.02
C GLU A 317 -0.48 8.75 2.70
N CYS A 318 0.30 8.05 3.51
CA CYS A 318 1.73 7.80 3.27
C CYS A 318 2.03 6.36 2.88
N THR A 319 1.02 5.59 2.47
CA THR A 319 1.18 4.20 2.03
C THR A 319 0.91 4.07 0.55
N GLY A 320 1.61 3.13 -0.08
CA GLY A 320 1.41 2.76 -1.48
C GLY A 320 2.41 3.39 -2.44
N THR A 321 2.10 3.26 -3.72
CA THR A 321 2.93 3.73 -4.83
C THR A 321 2.27 4.91 -5.53
N LEU A 322 3.06 5.93 -5.84
CA LEU A 322 2.70 7.04 -6.72
C LEU A 322 3.69 7.16 -7.88
N ALA A 323 3.23 7.67 -9.01
CA ALA A 323 4.08 8.04 -10.12
C ALA A 323 4.21 9.57 -10.21
N VAL A 324 5.41 10.05 -10.56
CA VAL A 324 5.70 11.47 -10.79
C VAL A 324 6.28 11.63 -12.19
N VAL A 325 5.82 12.64 -12.90
CA VAL A 325 6.35 12.99 -14.23
C VAL A 325 7.70 13.66 -14.07
N THR A 326 8.76 13.02 -14.56
CA THR A 326 10.15 13.48 -14.39
C THR A 326 10.36 14.89 -14.93
N ALA A 327 9.69 15.25 -16.03
CA ALA A 327 9.82 16.54 -16.70
C ALA A 327 9.16 17.71 -15.95
N THR A 328 8.12 17.46 -15.13
CA THR A 328 7.37 18.52 -14.44
C THR A 328 7.56 18.48 -12.93
N GLY A 329 7.85 17.31 -12.36
CA GLY A 329 7.87 17.08 -10.91
C GLY A 329 6.48 16.97 -10.29
N GLN A 330 5.43 16.93 -11.11
CA GLN A 330 4.04 16.77 -10.66
C GLN A 330 3.65 15.29 -10.62
N THR A 331 2.73 14.95 -9.72
CA THR A 331 2.12 13.61 -9.73
C THR A 331 1.53 13.32 -11.10
N ALA A 332 1.75 12.12 -11.60
CA ALA A 332 1.21 11.69 -12.86
C ALA A 332 -0.33 11.72 -12.84
N SER A 333 -0.92 11.97 -14.02
CA SER A 333 -2.35 11.76 -14.22
C SER A 333 -2.61 10.32 -14.61
N ASP A 334 -3.71 9.75 -14.14
CA ASP A 334 -4.18 8.45 -14.54
C ASP A 334 -4.86 8.46 -15.92
N LEU A 335 -5.41 7.32 -16.35
CA LEU A 335 -6.03 7.17 -17.67
C LEU A 335 -7.24 8.10 -17.93
N SER A 336 -7.93 8.60 -16.89
CA SER A 336 -8.99 9.62 -17.09
C SER A 336 -8.46 11.04 -17.21
N GLY A 337 -7.15 11.25 -17.00
CA GLY A 337 -6.51 12.56 -16.92
C GLY A 337 -6.50 13.15 -15.50
N ALA A 338 -7.06 12.49 -14.49
CA ALA A 338 -7.08 12.97 -13.11
C ALA A 338 -5.77 12.63 -12.39
N ARG A 339 -5.40 13.40 -11.36
CA ARG A 339 -4.22 13.11 -10.57
C ARG A 339 -4.29 11.68 -10.03
N MET A 340 -3.24 10.89 -10.25
CA MET A 340 -3.14 9.50 -9.80
C MET A 340 -3.44 9.40 -8.29
N LEU A 341 -4.26 8.40 -7.93
CA LEU A 341 -4.43 7.98 -6.54
C LEU A 341 -3.28 7.05 -6.13
N PRO A 342 -2.84 7.08 -4.86
CA PRO A 342 -1.87 6.09 -4.38
C PRO A 342 -2.40 4.68 -4.58
N ILE A 343 -1.62 3.83 -5.26
CA ILE A 343 -1.92 2.42 -5.42
C ILE A 343 -1.48 1.70 -4.16
N ARG A 344 -2.42 1.06 -3.45
CA ARG A 344 -2.18 0.52 -2.11
C ARG A 344 -2.37 -0.99 -2.07
N PRO A 345 -1.61 -1.71 -1.23
CA PRO A 345 -1.99 -3.07 -0.92
C PRO A 345 -3.31 -3.09 -0.16
N ARG A 346 -4.13 -4.12 -0.36
CA ARG A 346 -5.43 -4.27 0.33
C ARG A 346 -5.26 -4.28 1.86
N ALA A 347 -4.14 -4.81 2.33
CA ALA A 347 -3.71 -4.78 3.72
C ALA A 347 -2.18 -4.96 3.77
N GLY A 348 -1.57 -4.69 4.92
CA GLY A 348 -0.12 -4.76 5.10
C GLY A 348 0.61 -3.56 4.48
N ILE A 349 1.93 -3.60 4.57
CA ILE A 349 2.82 -2.55 4.07
C ILE A 349 3.56 -3.09 2.85
N PRO A 350 3.74 -2.31 1.76
CA PRO A 350 4.51 -2.79 0.62
C PRO A 350 5.94 -3.22 1.00
N THR A 351 6.48 -4.28 0.43
CA THR A 351 7.84 -4.76 0.75
C THR A 351 8.79 -4.65 -0.43
N GLY A 352 8.26 -4.43 -1.63
CA GLY A 352 9.03 -4.20 -2.84
C GLY A 352 8.16 -3.59 -3.95
N LEU A 353 8.79 -3.21 -5.05
CA LEU A 353 8.11 -2.73 -6.25
C LEU A 353 8.93 -3.09 -7.49
N ALA A 354 8.29 -3.69 -8.49
CA ALA A 354 8.86 -3.87 -9.83
C ALA A 354 7.90 -3.38 -10.91
N LEU A 355 8.48 -2.85 -11.99
CA LEU A 355 7.77 -2.47 -13.21
C LEU A 355 8.23 -3.38 -14.35
N ILE A 356 7.30 -4.13 -14.92
CA ILE A 356 7.56 -5.17 -15.92
C ILE A 356 6.98 -4.68 -17.26
N PRO A 357 7.81 -4.45 -18.29
CA PRO A 357 7.30 -4.08 -19.61
C PRO A 357 6.65 -5.29 -20.28
N THR A 358 5.50 -5.09 -20.93
CA THR A 358 4.80 -6.06 -21.78
C THR A 358 4.58 -7.42 -21.11
N ALA A 359 3.74 -7.46 -20.07
CA ALA A 359 3.40 -8.69 -19.35
C ALA A 359 1.95 -9.10 -19.64
N THR A 360 1.72 -10.39 -19.78
CA THR A 360 0.42 -11.02 -20.01
C THR A 360 -0.14 -11.53 -18.69
N LEU A 361 -1.39 -11.17 -18.42
CA LEU A 361 -2.13 -11.60 -17.25
C LEU A 361 -3.42 -12.31 -17.62
N ARG A 362 -3.87 -13.17 -16.72
CA ARG A 362 -5.22 -13.73 -16.72
C ARG A 362 -6.10 -12.94 -15.77
N PHE A 363 -7.10 -12.27 -16.32
CA PHE A 363 -8.11 -11.52 -15.61
C PHE A 363 -9.33 -12.38 -15.32
N LEU A 364 -9.86 -12.28 -14.11
CA LEU A 364 -11.10 -12.92 -13.68
C LEU A 364 -12.09 -11.82 -13.29
N PHE A 365 -13.00 -11.49 -14.20
CA PHE A 365 -14.00 -10.45 -14.03
C PHE A 365 -15.23 -11.00 -13.32
N ALA A 366 -15.64 -10.37 -12.22
CA ALA A 366 -16.92 -10.62 -11.58
C ALA A 366 -17.99 -9.78 -12.28
N SER A 367 -19.09 -10.42 -12.67
CA SER A 367 -20.28 -9.77 -13.24
C SER A 367 -21.55 -10.33 -12.59
N ASP A 368 -22.71 -9.75 -12.94
CA ASP A 368 -24.01 -10.28 -12.49
C ASP A 368 -24.30 -11.69 -13.05
N GLU A 369 -23.66 -12.06 -14.16
CA GLU A 369 -23.81 -13.36 -14.82
C GLU A 369 -22.83 -14.43 -14.27
N GLY A 370 -21.90 -14.04 -13.39
CA GLY A 370 -20.91 -14.94 -12.80
C GLY A 370 -19.47 -14.43 -12.95
N VAL A 371 -18.51 -15.35 -13.05
CA VAL A 371 -17.09 -15.03 -13.20
C VAL A 371 -16.64 -15.36 -14.62
N ASN A 372 -16.16 -14.36 -15.35
CA ASN A 372 -15.63 -14.48 -16.70
C ASN A 372 -14.10 -14.38 -16.69
N SER A 373 -13.42 -15.18 -17.51
CA SER A 373 -11.95 -15.11 -17.63
C SER A 373 -11.52 -14.55 -18.97
N ALA A 374 -10.54 -13.65 -18.97
CA ALA A 374 -9.87 -13.15 -20.17
C ALA A 374 -8.36 -13.11 -19.97
N THR A 375 -7.61 -13.16 -21.07
CA THR A 375 -6.16 -12.95 -21.06
C THR A 375 -5.88 -11.62 -21.74
N GLY A 376 -5.03 -10.79 -21.16
CA GLY A 376 -4.67 -9.49 -21.73
C GLY A 376 -3.21 -9.14 -21.48
N THR A 377 -2.62 -8.41 -22.42
CA THR A 377 -1.27 -7.87 -22.29
C THR A 377 -1.33 -6.47 -21.67
N VAL A 378 -0.57 -6.28 -20.61
CA VAL A 378 -0.39 -5.03 -19.88
C VAL A 378 0.93 -4.42 -20.34
N PRO A 379 0.93 -3.24 -20.98
CA PRO A 379 2.14 -2.62 -21.52
C PRO A 379 3.21 -2.33 -20.45
N LEU A 380 2.78 -1.92 -19.26
CA LEU A 380 3.66 -1.72 -18.11
C LEU A 380 2.94 -2.25 -16.87
N LEU A 381 3.38 -3.39 -16.36
CA LEU A 381 2.78 -4.05 -15.20
C LEU A 381 3.54 -3.67 -13.92
N GLY A 382 2.80 -3.25 -12.89
CA GLY A 382 3.34 -3.08 -11.55
C GLY A 382 3.09 -4.30 -10.67
N LEU A 383 4.13 -4.81 -10.02
CA LEU A 383 4.04 -5.81 -8.96
C LEU A 383 4.51 -5.20 -7.65
N MET A 384 3.65 -5.23 -6.63
CA MET A 384 3.92 -4.67 -5.31
C MET A 384 3.61 -5.71 -4.22
N PRO A 385 4.61 -6.51 -3.81
CA PRO A 385 4.47 -7.39 -2.67
C PRO A 385 4.23 -6.63 -1.37
N SER A 386 3.62 -7.28 -0.39
CA SER A 386 3.27 -6.65 0.89
C SER A 386 3.46 -7.58 2.09
N SER A 387 3.61 -6.99 3.27
CA SER A 387 4.02 -7.65 4.50
C SER A 387 3.00 -8.65 5.07
N ASN A 388 1.80 -8.73 4.49
CA ASN A 388 0.78 -9.72 4.84
C ASN A 388 0.76 -10.94 3.91
N GLY A 389 1.72 -11.05 2.98
CA GLY A 389 1.81 -12.14 2.02
C GLY A 389 1.06 -11.91 0.70
N ALA A 390 0.29 -10.82 0.59
CA ALA A 390 -0.37 -10.46 -0.65
C ALA A 390 0.59 -9.73 -1.60
N ILE A 391 0.35 -9.87 -2.90
CA ILE A 391 1.06 -9.13 -3.93
C ILE A 391 0.02 -8.36 -4.74
N SER A 392 0.04 -7.05 -4.65
CA SER A 392 -0.84 -6.20 -5.46
C SER A 392 -0.30 -6.07 -6.87
N VAL A 393 -1.21 -6.14 -7.83
CA VAL A 393 -0.90 -6.07 -9.25
C VAL A 393 -1.70 -4.95 -9.87
N PHE A 394 -1.02 -4.08 -10.61
CA PHE A 394 -1.63 -2.85 -11.12
C PHE A 394 -1.11 -2.47 -12.52
N SER A 395 -1.87 -1.66 -13.23
CA SER A 395 -1.43 -1.10 -14.51
C SER A 395 -0.53 0.09 -14.22
N GLY A 396 0.77 -0.12 -14.40
CA GLY A 396 1.76 0.95 -14.37
C GLY A 396 1.45 1.98 -15.45
N ASN A 397 1.09 1.54 -16.66
CA ASN A 397 0.74 2.44 -17.76
C ASN A 397 -0.43 3.35 -17.41
N ASP A 398 -1.53 2.78 -16.92
CA ASP A 398 -2.75 3.56 -16.66
C ASP A 398 -2.69 4.29 -15.30
N ARG A 399 -1.66 3.98 -14.50
CA ARG A 399 -1.40 4.50 -13.17
C ARG A 399 -2.56 4.21 -12.20
N ARG A 400 -3.14 3.01 -12.31
CA ARG A 400 -4.31 2.54 -11.56
C ARG A 400 -4.19 1.07 -11.19
N GLU A 401 -4.89 0.69 -10.13
CA GLU A 401 -5.23 -0.71 -9.88
C GLU A 401 -6.14 -1.25 -11.00
N PHE A 402 -6.15 -2.56 -11.22
CA PHE A 402 -7.16 -3.16 -12.10
C PHE A 402 -8.51 -3.17 -11.38
N ASP A 403 -9.58 -2.81 -12.09
CA ASP A 403 -10.93 -3.09 -11.62
C ASP A 403 -11.47 -4.35 -12.32
N LEU A 404 -11.64 -5.41 -11.53
CA LEU A 404 -12.11 -6.71 -11.97
C LEU A 404 -13.59 -6.93 -11.64
N ASP A 405 -14.32 -5.91 -11.19
CA ASP A 405 -15.76 -6.00 -10.92
C ASP A 405 -16.56 -5.17 -11.92
N THR A 406 -17.36 -5.81 -12.76
CA THR A 406 -18.18 -5.10 -13.74
C THR A 406 -19.56 -4.70 -13.19
N ARG A 407 -19.90 -5.08 -11.95
CA ARG A 407 -21.25 -4.90 -11.37
C ARG A 407 -21.54 -3.46 -10.94
N LYS A 408 -20.54 -2.56 -10.96
CA LYS A 408 -20.61 -1.21 -10.36
C LYS A 408 -20.95 -1.28 -8.87
N PRO A 409 -20.94 -0.15 -8.13
CA PRO A 409 -21.33 -0.18 -6.72
C PRO A 409 -22.79 -0.62 -6.57
N PHE A 410 -23.05 -1.51 -5.63
CA PHE A 410 -24.37 -2.10 -5.43
C PHE A 410 -24.76 -2.15 -3.96
N VAL A 411 -26.06 -2.27 -3.72
CA VAL A 411 -26.65 -2.43 -2.40
C VAL A 411 -27.61 -3.60 -2.44
N SER A 412 -27.46 -4.52 -1.49
CA SER A 412 -28.39 -5.62 -1.26
C SER A 412 -28.98 -5.50 0.14
N VAL A 413 -30.30 -5.62 0.26
CA VAL A 413 -31.01 -5.54 1.54
C VAL A 413 -31.85 -6.80 1.69
N VAL A 414 -31.63 -7.54 2.77
CA VAL A 414 -32.36 -8.76 3.09
C VAL A 414 -32.90 -8.68 4.52
N ALA A 415 -34.19 -8.94 4.69
CA ALA A 415 -34.79 -9.06 6.01
C ALA A 415 -34.47 -10.45 6.60
N ARG A 416 -33.89 -10.47 7.79
CA ARG A 416 -33.46 -11.69 8.48
C ARG A 416 -34.08 -11.76 9.87
N ASP A 417 -34.21 -12.98 10.38
CA ASP A 417 -34.58 -13.24 11.76
C ASP A 417 -33.51 -12.77 12.76
N ALA A 418 -33.84 -12.86 14.06
CA ALA A 418 -32.93 -12.43 15.12
C ALA A 418 -31.65 -13.28 15.23
N ALA A 419 -31.57 -14.45 14.60
CA ALA A 419 -30.35 -15.26 14.56
C ALA A 419 -29.56 -15.15 13.24
N GLU A 420 -30.06 -14.39 12.25
CA GLU A 420 -29.54 -14.36 10.86
C GLU A 420 -29.56 -15.70 10.14
N THR A 421 -30.36 -16.65 10.62
CA THR A 421 -30.43 -18.00 10.06
C THR A 421 -31.47 -18.14 8.95
N VAL A 422 -32.49 -17.28 8.95
CA VAL A 422 -33.64 -17.37 8.03
C VAL A 422 -33.82 -16.06 7.30
N ASP A 423 -33.88 -16.12 5.97
CA ASP A 423 -34.42 -15.04 5.14
C ASP A 423 -35.94 -14.99 5.32
N LEU A 424 -36.45 -13.83 5.74
CA LEU A 424 -37.87 -13.64 6.01
C LEU A 424 -38.69 -13.48 4.74
N GLY A 425 -38.05 -13.36 3.56
CA GLY A 425 -38.73 -13.22 2.28
C GLY A 425 -39.59 -11.96 2.21
N LEU A 426 -39.22 -10.92 2.96
CA LEU A 426 -40.00 -9.69 3.06
C LEU A 426 -39.96 -8.93 1.72
N GLU A 427 -41.07 -9.00 0.99
CA GLU A 427 -41.20 -8.35 -0.31
C GLU A 427 -41.02 -6.84 -0.16
N GLY A 428 -40.12 -6.25 -0.96
CA GLY A 428 -39.78 -4.83 -0.85
C GLY A 428 -38.81 -4.46 0.28
N ALA A 429 -38.10 -5.41 0.90
CA ALA A 429 -37.07 -5.08 1.91
C ALA A 429 -36.08 -3.99 1.45
N ALA A 430 -35.72 -3.97 0.16
CA ALA A 430 -34.86 -2.95 -0.45
C ALA A 430 -35.42 -1.52 -0.43
N SER A 431 -36.75 -1.34 -0.35
CA SER A 431 -37.35 0.01 -0.23
C SER A 431 -37.44 0.51 1.21
N LEU A 432 -37.15 -0.36 2.20
CA LEU A 432 -37.15 -0.01 3.62
C LEU A 432 -35.85 0.65 4.07
N VAL A 433 -34.78 0.55 3.28
CA VAL A 433 -33.49 1.14 3.57
C VAL A 433 -33.08 2.01 2.39
N SER A 434 -32.65 3.23 2.68
CA SER A 434 -31.98 4.11 1.74
C SER A 434 -30.48 4.07 1.98
N VAL A 435 -29.71 3.79 0.93
CA VAL A 435 -28.24 3.83 0.93
C VAL A 435 -27.80 4.69 -0.23
N THR A 436 -27.30 5.90 0.07
CA THR A 436 -27.10 6.91 -0.96
C THR A 436 -25.86 7.76 -0.72
N GLN A 437 -25.36 8.36 -1.80
CA GLN A 437 -24.42 9.47 -1.78
C GLN A 437 -25.10 10.63 -2.51
N THR A 438 -25.07 11.84 -1.91
CA THR A 438 -25.73 13.02 -2.49
C THR A 438 -24.70 14.12 -2.74
N ALA A 439 -24.45 14.42 -4.01
CA ALA A 439 -23.59 15.51 -4.44
C ALA A 439 -24.43 16.77 -4.72
N VAL A 440 -23.96 17.91 -4.25
CA VAL A 440 -24.61 19.22 -4.43
C VAL A 440 -23.74 20.07 -5.34
N PHE A 441 -24.32 20.60 -6.41
CA PHE A 441 -23.64 21.45 -7.38
C PHE A 441 -24.29 22.83 -7.42
N PRO A 442 -23.52 23.94 -7.39
CA PRO A 442 -24.09 25.26 -7.59
C PRO A 442 -24.55 25.43 -9.04
N CYS A 443 -25.70 26.08 -9.24
CA CYS A 443 -26.19 26.45 -10.58
C CYS A 443 -25.23 27.41 -11.30
N ASP A 444 -24.51 28.25 -10.55
CA ASP A 444 -23.48 29.15 -11.04
C ASP A 444 -22.17 28.89 -10.27
N PRO A 445 -21.13 28.32 -10.89
CA PRO A 445 -19.84 28.09 -10.23
C PRO A 445 -19.17 29.37 -9.72
N ALA A 446 -19.46 30.54 -10.29
CA ALA A 446 -18.95 31.82 -9.82
C ALA A 446 -19.66 32.32 -8.55
N ASN A 447 -20.84 31.77 -8.24
CA ASN A 447 -21.60 32.07 -7.03
C ASN A 447 -22.04 30.77 -6.31
N PRO A 448 -21.13 30.13 -5.58
CA PRO A 448 -21.38 28.83 -4.96
C PRO A 448 -22.44 28.85 -3.84
N THR A 449 -22.83 30.04 -3.36
CA THR A 449 -23.87 30.22 -2.34
C THR A 449 -25.29 30.39 -2.91
N GLY A 450 -25.43 30.38 -4.24
CA GLY A 450 -26.72 30.53 -4.92
C GLY A 450 -27.56 29.25 -4.93
N THR A 451 -28.52 29.18 -5.87
CA THR A 451 -29.33 27.97 -6.09
C THR A 451 -28.45 26.78 -6.44
N THR A 452 -28.81 25.59 -5.96
CA THR A 452 -28.06 24.35 -6.17
C THR A 452 -28.90 23.27 -6.83
N ILE A 453 -28.25 22.39 -7.59
CA ILE A 453 -28.78 21.13 -8.10
C ILE A 453 -28.23 20.00 -7.25
N THR A 454 -29.02 18.96 -7.02
CA THR A 454 -28.57 17.75 -6.30
C THR A 454 -28.58 16.54 -7.23
N ARG A 455 -27.60 15.67 -7.05
CA ARG A 455 -27.56 14.35 -7.68
C ARG A 455 -27.37 13.30 -6.59
N THR A 456 -28.23 12.30 -6.59
CA THR A 456 -28.23 11.22 -5.61
C THR A 456 -28.00 9.88 -6.31
N GLY A 457 -27.12 9.06 -5.75
CA GLY A 457 -26.79 7.74 -6.24
C GLY A 457 -25.39 7.35 -5.77
N LEU A 458 -25.09 6.05 -5.82
CA LEU A 458 -23.75 5.56 -5.47
C LEU A 458 -22.73 6.05 -6.50
N ILE A 459 -21.56 6.49 -6.01
CA ILE A 459 -20.50 7.05 -6.84
C ILE A 459 -19.35 6.04 -6.89
N GLU A 460 -19.18 5.45 -8.08
CA GLU A 460 -18.15 4.45 -8.38
C GLU A 460 -16.75 4.92 -7.95
N GLY A 461 -15.99 3.97 -7.39
CA GLY A 461 -14.66 4.24 -6.84
C GLY A 461 -14.63 5.00 -5.52
N SER A 462 -15.77 5.43 -4.96
CA SER A 462 -15.82 6.10 -3.65
C SER A 462 -16.66 5.41 -2.57
N VAL A 463 -17.48 4.42 -2.97
CA VAL A 463 -18.37 3.70 -2.06
C VAL A 463 -17.54 2.79 -1.14
N PRO A 464 -17.62 2.95 0.21
CA PRO A 464 -17.02 2.00 1.13
C PRO A 464 -17.81 0.69 1.14
N GLY A 465 -17.11 -0.45 1.07
CA GLY A 465 -17.73 -1.76 1.19
C GLY A 465 -18.03 -2.12 2.64
N GLY A 466 -19.07 -2.90 2.89
CA GLY A 466 -19.37 -3.38 4.24
C GLY A 466 -20.71 -4.07 4.39
N LEU A 467 -20.90 -4.69 5.56
CA LEU A 467 -22.15 -5.29 5.99
C LEU A 467 -22.68 -4.57 7.22
N PHE A 468 -23.93 -4.13 7.16
CA PHE A 468 -24.59 -3.35 8.18
C PHE A 468 -25.93 -3.97 8.56
N ARG A 469 -26.37 -3.75 9.80
CA ARG A 469 -27.60 -4.32 10.34
C ARG A 469 -28.44 -3.23 10.96
N PHE A 470 -29.64 -3.03 10.44
CA PHE A 470 -30.68 -2.28 11.13
C PHE A 470 -31.52 -3.25 11.95
N VAL A 471 -31.27 -3.31 13.26
CA VAL A 471 -31.96 -4.21 14.18
C VAL A 471 -33.20 -3.52 14.74
N TYR A 472 -34.38 -4.03 14.40
CA TYR A 472 -35.65 -3.48 14.87
C TYR A 472 -35.90 -3.87 16.33
N GLN A 473 -36.08 -2.87 17.19
CA GLN A 473 -36.14 -3.04 18.64
C GLN A 473 -35.00 -3.90 19.18
N GLY A 474 -33.78 -3.67 18.68
CA GLY A 474 -32.58 -4.38 19.14
C GLY A 474 -32.15 -3.95 20.54
N SER A 475 -31.49 -4.85 21.26
CA SER A 475 -30.83 -4.53 22.53
C SER A 475 -29.53 -3.77 22.29
N PHE A 476 -29.24 -2.76 23.10
CA PHE A 476 -27.93 -2.08 23.06
C PHE A 476 -26.82 -3.07 23.44
N PRO A 477 -25.76 -3.23 22.63
CA PRO A 477 -24.76 -4.29 22.84
C PRO A 477 -24.13 -4.33 24.23
N TRP A 478 -23.94 -3.18 24.88
CA TRP A 478 -23.36 -3.08 26.22
C TRP A 478 -24.40 -3.08 27.36
N LEU A 479 -25.70 -3.15 27.05
CA LEU A 479 -26.79 -3.16 28.03
C LEU A 479 -27.65 -4.42 27.91
N VAL A 480 -27.02 -5.54 27.56
CA VAL A 480 -27.64 -6.87 27.61
C VAL A 480 -27.35 -7.48 28.98
N ASP A 481 -28.35 -8.13 29.57
CA ASP A 481 -28.27 -8.90 30.82
C ASP A 481 -27.58 -8.18 31.98
N GLN A 482 -27.84 -6.89 32.12
CA GLN A 482 -27.29 -6.07 33.19
C GLN A 482 -27.87 -6.50 34.55
N PRO A 483 -27.06 -6.51 35.62
CA PRO A 483 -27.53 -6.86 36.95
C PRO A 483 -28.49 -5.81 37.47
N ARG A 484 -29.62 -6.25 38.02
CA ARG A 484 -30.64 -5.39 38.63
C ARG A 484 -30.43 -5.29 40.14
N ASP A 485 -30.48 -4.07 40.67
CA ASP A 485 -30.49 -3.86 42.11
C ASP A 485 -31.89 -4.14 42.68
N MET A 486 -31.99 -5.21 43.46
CA MET A 486 -33.26 -5.65 44.06
C MET A 486 -33.67 -4.81 45.28
N SER A 487 -32.78 -3.97 45.80
CA SER A 487 -33.09 -3.02 46.88
C SER A 487 -33.80 -1.75 46.37
N THR A 488 -33.59 -1.40 45.10
CA THR A 488 -34.28 -0.30 44.39
C THR A 488 -34.86 -0.81 43.06
N PRO A 489 -35.89 -1.68 43.10
CA PRO A 489 -36.29 -2.51 41.95
C PRO A 489 -36.84 -1.74 40.74
N SER A 490 -37.20 -0.47 40.89
CA SER A 490 -37.71 0.41 39.83
C SER A 490 -36.68 1.39 39.28
N SER A 491 -35.43 1.33 39.73
CA SER A 491 -34.34 2.22 39.31
C SER A 491 -33.29 1.40 38.58
N PHE A 492 -32.99 1.78 37.33
CA PHE A 492 -32.03 1.05 36.49
C PHE A 492 -30.83 1.95 36.18
N VAL A 493 -29.69 1.64 36.78
CA VAL A 493 -28.46 2.42 36.59
C VAL A 493 -27.65 1.81 35.46
N VAL A 494 -27.36 2.60 34.42
CA VAL A 494 -26.60 2.15 33.24
C VAL A 494 -25.49 3.12 32.88
N THR A 495 -24.42 2.61 32.28
CA THR A 495 -23.39 3.43 31.65
C THR A 495 -23.88 3.94 30.30
N GLN A 496 -23.67 5.23 30.02
CA GLN A 496 -23.94 5.80 28.70
C GLN A 496 -22.65 6.16 27.97
N PRO A 497 -22.58 5.91 26.64
CA PRO A 497 -21.55 6.46 25.79
C PRO A 497 -21.58 8.00 25.79
N ALA A 498 -20.44 8.63 25.51
CA ALA A 498 -20.38 10.09 25.36
C ALA A 498 -21.14 10.60 24.13
N GLU A 499 -21.28 9.77 23.10
CA GLU A 499 -21.91 10.12 21.83
C GLU A 499 -23.44 9.99 21.90
N ALA A 500 -24.16 11.11 21.76
CA ALA A 500 -25.63 11.15 21.87
C ALA A 500 -26.39 10.22 20.92
N HIS A 501 -25.80 9.91 19.75
CA HIS A 501 -26.36 8.99 18.76
C HIS A 501 -26.18 7.51 19.13
N ARG A 502 -25.58 7.21 20.29
CA ARG A 502 -25.47 5.87 20.87
C ARG A 502 -26.17 5.74 22.23
N GLN A 503 -26.77 6.81 22.72
CA GLN A 503 -27.35 6.84 24.06
C GLN A 503 -28.75 6.22 24.12
N VAL A 504 -29.09 5.69 25.31
CA VAL A 504 -30.47 5.33 25.68
C VAL A 504 -31.30 6.60 25.83
N ARG A 505 -32.57 6.56 25.42
CA ARG A 505 -33.47 7.70 25.38
C ARG A 505 -34.82 7.37 26.00
N VAL A 506 -35.57 8.42 26.33
CA VAL A 506 -36.97 8.31 26.71
C VAL A 506 -37.75 7.64 25.57
N GLY A 507 -38.60 6.67 25.93
CA GLY A 507 -39.34 5.83 24.99
C GLY A 507 -38.68 4.49 24.67
N ASP A 508 -37.43 4.26 25.08
CA ASP A 508 -36.80 2.94 25.04
C ASP A 508 -37.48 1.95 26.00
N VAL A 509 -37.21 0.67 25.82
CA VAL A 509 -37.83 -0.40 26.60
C VAL A 509 -36.78 -1.11 27.46
N ILE A 510 -37.09 -1.29 28.73
CA ILE A 510 -36.37 -2.15 29.65
C ILE A 510 -37.09 -3.50 29.71
N LEU A 511 -36.35 -4.57 29.44
CA LEU A 511 -36.84 -5.94 29.45
C LEU A 511 -36.19 -6.69 30.61
N LEU A 512 -37.00 -7.12 31.57
CA LEU A 512 -36.51 -7.91 32.70
C LEU A 512 -36.40 -9.39 32.30
N ALA A 513 -35.34 -10.06 32.75
CA ALA A 513 -35.12 -11.46 32.41
C ALA A 513 -34.37 -12.22 33.52
N ASN A 514 -34.34 -13.54 33.37
CA ASN A 514 -33.37 -14.46 33.95
C ASN A 514 -33.04 -15.53 32.88
N ARG A 515 -32.33 -16.60 33.25
CA ARG A 515 -31.96 -17.68 32.31
C ARG A 515 -33.14 -18.48 31.74
N GLU A 516 -34.29 -18.46 32.40
CA GLU A 516 -35.44 -19.33 32.10
C GLU A 516 -36.69 -18.55 31.66
N LEU A 517 -36.78 -17.26 31.99
CA LEU A 517 -37.96 -16.43 31.83
C LEU A 517 -37.59 -15.01 31.42
N VAL A 518 -38.31 -14.49 30.43
CA VAL A 518 -38.27 -13.10 29.99
C VAL A 518 -39.62 -12.46 30.30
N CYS A 519 -39.62 -11.28 30.91
CA CYS A 519 -40.86 -10.56 31.21
C CYS A 519 -41.56 -10.14 29.91
N THR A 520 -42.86 -10.40 29.82
CA THR A 520 -43.66 -10.06 28.63
C THR A 520 -44.13 -8.61 28.61
N THR A 521 -43.97 -7.87 29.72
CA THR A 521 -44.37 -6.46 29.83
C THR A 521 -43.16 -5.56 29.56
N ASP A 522 -43.28 -4.71 28.55
CA ASP A 522 -42.29 -3.70 28.24
C ASP A 522 -42.33 -2.56 29.27
N LEU A 523 -41.22 -2.34 29.97
CA LEU A 523 -41.08 -1.20 30.87
C LEU A 523 -40.52 -0.02 30.09
N VAL A 524 -41.37 0.97 29.79
CA VAL A 524 -40.96 2.11 28.96
C VAL A 524 -40.16 3.10 29.81
N VAL A 525 -38.98 3.48 29.32
CA VAL A 525 -38.13 4.52 29.91
C VAL A 525 -38.87 5.85 29.81
N SER A 526 -39.31 6.38 30.95
CA SER A 526 -40.01 7.66 31.04
C SER A 526 -39.08 8.84 31.29
N ALA A 527 -37.92 8.60 31.91
CA ALA A 527 -36.90 9.63 32.16
C ALA A 527 -35.49 9.02 32.16
N VAL A 528 -34.51 9.83 31.76
CA VAL A 528 -33.08 9.55 31.84
C VAL A 528 -32.45 10.64 32.70
N LEU A 529 -32.04 10.29 33.92
CA LEU A 529 -31.55 11.22 34.92
C LEU A 529 -30.04 11.00 35.18
N PRO A 530 -29.27 12.05 35.50
CA PRO A 530 -27.87 11.88 35.86
C PRO A 530 -27.73 11.03 37.12
N SER A 531 -26.77 10.10 37.13
CA SER A 531 -26.38 9.35 38.33
C SER A 531 -25.36 10.12 39.15
N THR A 532 -25.18 9.73 40.42
CA THR A 532 -24.08 10.21 41.27
C THR A 532 -22.71 9.70 40.80
N GLU A 533 -22.68 8.64 39.99
CA GLU A 533 -21.46 8.12 39.36
C GLU A 533 -21.23 8.74 37.97
N ALA A 534 -20.03 9.24 37.72
CA ALA A 534 -19.67 9.84 36.45
C ALA A 534 -19.80 8.84 35.28
N GLY A 535 -20.44 9.27 34.19
CA GLY A 535 -20.67 8.43 33.00
C GLY A 535 -21.86 7.47 33.11
N LYS A 536 -22.59 7.49 34.22
CA LYS A 536 -23.82 6.69 34.41
C LYS A 536 -25.08 7.55 34.49
N VAL A 537 -26.19 6.94 34.13
CA VAL A 537 -27.54 7.53 34.23
C VAL A 537 -28.47 6.56 34.93
N VAL A 538 -29.53 7.11 35.52
CA VAL A 538 -30.66 6.37 36.06
C VAL A 538 -31.78 6.41 35.02
N LEU A 539 -32.26 5.23 34.61
CA LEU A 539 -33.46 5.09 33.80
C LEU A 539 -34.65 4.85 34.74
N GLU A 540 -35.66 5.70 34.63
CA GLU A 540 -36.91 5.54 35.35
C GLU A 540 -38.02 5.08 34.41
N THR A 541 -38.96 4.31 34.96
CA THR A 541 -40.11 3.79 34.21
C THR A 541 -41.40 4.13 34.94
N THR A 542 -42.41 4.64 34.24
CA THR A 542 -43.77 4.82 34.80
C THR A 542 -44.61 3.56 34.71
N THR A 543 -44.20 2.58 33.90
CA THR A 543 -44.85 1.26 33.84
C THR A 543 -44.58 0.48 35.14
N PRO A 544 -45.61 0.10 35.91
CA PRO A 544 -45.41 -0.73 37.10
C PRO A 544 -44.88 -2.11 36.70
N ILE A 545 -43.91 -2.61 37.47
CA ILE A 545 -43.32 -3.93 37.23
C ILE A 545 -44.35 -5.00 37.63
N PRO A 546 -44.75 -5.90 36.72
CA PRO A 546 -45.69 -6.96 37.07
C PRO A 546 -45.15 -7.84 38.20
N GLU A 547 -46.03 -8.32 39.08
CA GLU A 547 -45.66 -9.15 40.23
C GLU A 547 -44.83 -10.38 39.81
N GLY A 548 -45.21 -11.03 38.70
CA GLY A 548 -44.48 -12.17 38.13
C GLY A 548 -43.09 -11.85 37.56
N CYS A 549 -42.77 -10.58 37.31
CA CYS A 549 -41.47 -10.13 36.83
C CYS A 549 -40.62 -9.47 37.93
N ALA A 550 -41.19 -9.21 39.11
CA ALA A 550 -40.55 -8.45 40.17
C ALA A 550 -39.24 -9.09 40.64
N ALA A 551 -39.16 -10.42 40.66
CA ALA A 551 -38.00 -11.20 41.12
C ALA A 551 -36.93 -11.43 40.04
N LEU A 552 -37.11 -10.94 38.82
CA LEU A 552 -36.13 -11.13 37.74
C LEU A 552 -34.86 -10.31 38.00
N PRO A 553 -33.67 -10.95 38.06
CA PRO A 553 -32.43 -10.34 38.54
C PRO A 553 -31.62 -9.61 37.46
N THR A 554 -31.95 -9.77 36.17
CA THR A 554 -31.27 -9.06 35.08
C THR A 554 -32.23 -8.24 34.26
N PHE A 555 -31.71 -7.23 33.58
CA PHE A 555 -32.45 -6.43 32.62
C PHE A 555 -31.63 -6.15 31.37
N SER A 556 -32.31 -5.99 30.24
CA SER A 556 -31.72 -5.49 29.01
C SER A 556 -32.43 -4.23 28.57
N VAL A 557 -31.74 -3.33 27.88
CA VAL A 557 -32.34 -2.12 27.30
C VAL A 557 -32.43 -2.27 25.79
N LEU A 558 -33.61 -2.04 25.23
CA LEU A 558 -33.94 -2.15 23.81
C LEU A 558 -34.28 -0.77 23.25
N ALA A 559 -33.82 -0.51 22.03
CA ALA A 559 -34.23 0.69 21.29
C ALA A 559 -35.74 0.63 21.00
N ALA A 560 -36.47 1.69 21.32
CA ALA A 560 -37.90 1.77 21.01
C ALA A 560 -38.35 3.23 20.78
N GLY A 561 -39.65 3.48 20.92
CA GLY A 561 -40.21 4.81 20.74
C GLY A 561 -40.10 5.36 19.32
N SER A 562 -39.56 6.57 19.19
CA SER A 562 -39.41 7.29 17.92
C SER A 562 -38.18 6.86 17.10
N GLN A 563 -37.25 6.10 17.70
CA GLN A 563 -36.03 5.60 17.06
C GLN A 563 -35.80 4.15 17.53
N PRO A 564 -36.58 3.18 17.01
CA PRO A 564 -36.56 1.78 17.42
C PRO A 564 -35.46 0.97 16.74
N PHE A 565 -34.72 1.51 15.78
CA PHE A 565 -33.63 0.79 15.12
C PHE A 565 -32.29 1.08 15.77
N LEU A 566 -31.47 0.05 15.81
CA LEU A 566 -30.03 0.16 16.06
C LEU A 566 -29.30 -0.19 14.76
N LEU A 567 -28.36 0.66 14.34
CA LEU A 567 -27.42 0.36 13.26
C LEU A 567 -26.14 -0.22 13.84
N ILE A 568 -25.86 -1.45 13.44
CA ILE A 568 -24.73 -2.24 13.91
C ILE A 568 -23.86 -2.62 12.70
N ASP A 569 -22.54 -2.59 12.87
CA ASP A 569 -21.60 -3.02 11.84
C ASP A 569 -21.44 -4.55 11.74
N GLU A 570 -20.52 -4.99 10.90
CA GLU A 570 -20.21 -6.41 10.73
C GLU A 570 -19.75 -7.08 12.04
N ALA A 571 -18.97 -6.37 12.84
CA ALA A 571 -18.36 -6.84 14.09
C ALA A 571 -19.33 -6.83 15.29
N GLY A 572 -20.54 -6.29 15.14
CA GLY A 572 -21.52 -6.21 16.22
C GLY A 572 -21.43 -4.92 17.05
N ALA A 573 -20.60 -3.96 16.64
CA ALA A 573 -20.50 -2.66 17.32
C ALA A 573 -21.64 -1.74 16.90
N LEU A 574 -22.23 -1.04 17.89
CA LEU A 574 -23.25 -0.05 17.60
C LEU A 574 -22.59 1.17 16.94
N LEU A 575 -23.01 1.47 15.71
CA LEU A 575 -22.62 2.68 15.01
C LEU A 575 -23.49 3.84 15.47
N SER A 576 -24.81 3.70 15.35
CA SER A 576 -25.78 4.74 15.68
C SER A 576 -27.18 4.17 15.89
N ARG A 577 -28.02 4.90 16.61
CA ARG A 577 -29.48 4.70 16.63
C ARG A 577 -30.25 5.79 15.87
N ASP A 578 -29.57 6.85 15.45
CA ASP A 578 -30.14 7.97 14.71
C ASP A 578 -30.17 7.63 13.22
N VAL A 579 -31.09 6.72 12.89
CA VAL A 579 -31.16 6.12 11.55
C VAL A 579 -32.56 6.14 10.95
N GLU A 580 -33.58 6.50 11.73
CA GLU A 580 -34.88 6.94 11.21
C GLU A 580 -34.91 8.49 11.19
N THR A 581 -35.78 9.07 10.36
CA THR A 581 -36.11 10.53 10.22
C THR A 581 -35.25 11.39 9.27
N VAL A 582 -35.77 12.60 8.99
CA VAL A 582 -35.30 13.61 8.02
C VAL A 582 -33.91 14.21 8.37
N GLN A 583 -33.35 13.91 9.55
CA GLN A 583 -32.06 14.42 10.02
C GLN A 583 -30.86 13.54 9.60
N GLY A 584 -30.64 13.40 8.30
CA GLY A 584 -29.33 13.04 7.74
C GLY A 584 -28.95 11.55 7.68
N GLY A 585 -29.47 10.67 8.54
CA GLY A 585 -29.07 9.26 8.59
C GLY A 585 -27.66 9.07 9.17
N TYR A 586 -27.11 7.85 9.09
CA TYR A 586 -25.73 7.60 9.51
C TYR A 586 -24.77 7.81 8.34
N GLU A 587 -23.82 8.73 8.51
CA GLU A 587 -22.84 9.09 7.50
C GLU A 587 -21.54 8.30 7.69
N ILE A 588 -21.09 7.68 6.61
CA ILE A 588 -19.75 7.09 6.49
C ILE A 588 -18.93 7.99 5.57
N PRO A 589 -17.83 8.59 6.05
CA PRO A 589 -16.94 9.37 5.21
C PRO A 589 -16.47 8.57 3.99
N ALA A 590 -16.52 9.21 2.82
CA ALA A 590 -16.11 8.61 1.56
C ALA A 590 -14.85 9.28 1.01
N LYS A 591 -14.09 8.54 0.22
CA LYS A 591 -12.93 9.03 -0.54
C LYS A 591 -12.78 8.18 -1.80
N TYR A 592 -12.17 8.73 -2.84
CA TYR A 592 -11.86 7.92 -4.01
C TYR A 592 -10.74 6.93 -3.68
N THR A 593 -11.03 5.66 -3.89
CA THR A 593 -10.07 4.55 -3.90
C THR A 593 -9.77 4.09 -5.33
N PHE A 594 -10.65 4.45 -6.28
CA PHE A 594 -10.48 4.16 -7.70
C PHE A 594 -11.10 5.30 -8.53
N HIS A 595 -10.53 5.57 -9.69
CA HIS A 595 -11.12 6.49 -10.67
C HIS A 595 -11.61 5.68 -11.88
N PRO A 596 -12.91 5.74 -12.22
CA PRO A 596 -13.42 5.18 -13.46
C PRO A 596 -12.78 5.82 -14.71
N LEU A 597 -12.97 5.19 -15.88
CA LEU A 597 -12.45 5.73 -17.15
C LEU A 597 -13.04 7.10 -17.47
N ASP A 598 -14.32 7.31 -17.15
CA ASP A 598 -15.07 8.53 -17.38
C ASP A 598 -15.01 9.52 -16.21
N PHE A 599 -13.99 9.42 -15.33
CA PHE A 599 -13.92 10.18 -14.09
C PHE A 599 -13.94 11.71 -14.29
N GLN A 600 -13.26 12.22 -15.32
CA GLN A 600 -13.31 13.64 -15.71
C GLN A 600 -14.52 14.00 -16.59
N GLY A 601 -15.42 13.05 -16.85
CA GLY A 601 -16.62 13.24 -17.65
C GLY A 601 -17.62 14.21 -17.01
N SER A 602 -18.62 14.59 -17.79
CA SER A 602 -19.71 15.45 -17.34
C SER A 602 -21.07 14.88 -17.74
N VAL A 603 -22.11 15.27 -17.00
CA VAL A 603 -23.49 14.85 -17.23
C VAL A 603 -24.43 16.05 -17.14
N THR A 604 -25.38 16.12 -18.07
CA THR A 604 -26.44 17.14 -18.06
C THR A 604 -27.56 16.72 -17.12
N VAL A 605 -27.94 17.58 -16.17
CA VAL A 605 -29.04 17.30 -15.25
C VAL A 605 -30.37 17.77 -15.84
N THR A 606 -31.18 16.85 -16.35
CA THR A 606 -32.46 17.16 -16.99
C THR A 606 -33.40 17.92 -16.04
N GLY A 607 -34.00 19.01 -16.53
CA GLY A 607 -34.95 19.84 -15.77
C GLY A 607 -34.29 20.87 -14.84
N SER A 608 -32.96 20.93 -14.80
CA SER A 608 -32.23 21.94 -14.02
C SER A 608 -32.37 23.36 -14.59
N ALA A 609 -32.74 23.53 -15.85
CA ALA A 609 -32.92 24.84 -16.48
C ALA A 609 -33.92 25.72 -15.71
N ALA A 610 -35.05 25.15 -15.30
CA ALA A 610 -36.08 25.87 -14.55
C ALA A 610 -35.60 26.22 -13.13
N LEU A 611 -34.92 25.29 -12.45
CA LEU A 611 -34.39 25.47 -11.10
C LEU A 611 -33.29 26.54 -11.07
N CYS A 612 -32.37 26.48 -12.02
CA CYS A 612 -31.23 27.38 -12.14
C CYS A 612 -31.55 28.68 -12.89
N ARG A 613 -32.78 28.83 -13.42
CA ARG A 613 -33.21 29.98 -14.23
C ARG A 613 -32.30 30.21 -15.45
N THR A 614 -31.87 29.13 -16.09
CA THR A 614 -31.03 29.13 -17.29
C THR A 614 -31.84 28.71 -18.53
N ALA A 615 -31.36 29.05 -19.72
CA ALA A 615 -32.03 28.69 -20.98
C ALA A 615 -31.91 27.21 -21.35
N ARG A 616 -30.95 26.50 -20.74
CA ARG A 616 -30.65 25.08 -20.96
C ARG A 616 -30.31 24.42 -19.64
N ASP A 617 -30.47 23.11 -19.60
CA ASP A 617 -30.04 22.30 -18.47
C ASP A 617 -28.53 22.45 -18.24
N VAL A 618 -28.14 22.42 -16.98
CA VAL A 618 -26.77 22.60 -16.52
C VAL A 618 -26.03 21.27 -16.64
N SER A 619 -24.82 21.32 -17.21
CA SER A 619 -23.86 20.20 -17.19
C SER A 619 -22.98 20.30 -15.94
N VAL A 620 -22.87 19.19 -15.21
CA VAL A 620 -22.07 19.08 -13.99
C VAL A 620 -21.06 17.94 -14.12
N PRO A 621 -19.97 17.94 -13.34
CA PRO A 621 -19.05 16.80 -13.31
C PRO A 621 -19.77 15.49 -13.00
N LEU A 622 -19.41 14.43 -13.70
CA LEU A 622 -19.93 13.09 -13.44
C LEU A 622 -19.44 12.56 -12.08
N TYR A 623 -18.30 13.04 -11.60
CA TYR A 623 -17.77 12.72 -10.28
C TYR A 623 -17.39 14.04 -9.58
N PRO A 624 -17.88 14.30 -8.36
CA PRO A 624 -17.51 15.51 -7.62
C PRO A 624 -16.04 15.46 -7.19
N ALA A 625 -15.39 16.61 -7.01
CA ALA A 625 -13.98 16.67 -6.59
C ALA A 625 -13.73 16.05 -5.21
N THR A 626 -14.73 16.12 -4.32
CA THR A 626 -14.74 15.42 -3.04
C THR A 626 -16.00 14.57 -2.98
N PRO A 627 -15.89 13.24 -2.84
CA PRO A 627 -17.06 12.38 -2.81
C PRO A 627 -17.86 12.66 -1.52
N PRO A 628 -19.19 12.82 -1.61
CA PRO A 628 -20.05 12.95 -0.44
C PRO A 628 -20.05 11.66 0.39
N PRO A 629 -20.33 11.74 1.71
CA PRO A 629 -20.40 10.57 2.57
C PRO A 629 -21.49 9.59 2.09
N LEU A 630 -21.28 8.30 2.36
CA LEU A 630 -22.32 7.29 2.21
C LEU A 630 -23.31 7.41 3.37
N VAL A 631 -24.57 7.63 3.05
CA VAL A 631 -25.66 7.77 4.01
C VAL A 631 -26.44 6.47 4.10
N LEU A 632 -26.54 5.92 5.30
CA LEU A 632 -27.33 4.75 5.66
C LEU A 632 -28.57 5.18 6.45
N ARG A 633 -29.76 4.88 5.94
CA ARG A 633 -31.03 5.30 6.56
C ARG A 633 -32.12 4.23 6.44
N VAL A 634 -32.97 4.13 7.46
CA VAL A 634 -34.21 3.35 7.40
C VAL A 634 -35.37 4.27 6.98
N GLU A 635 -36.09 3.86 5.93
CA GLU A 635 -37.27 4.56 5.40
C GLU A 635 -38.60 3.94 5.89
N GLY A 636 -38.57 2.70 6.38
CA GLY A 636 -39.77 2.05 6.90
C GLY A 636 -39.48 0.80 7.72
N ARG A 637 -40.47 0.40 8.53
CA ARG A 637 -40.38 -0.78 9.42
C ARG A 637 -40.79 -2.09 8.75
N GLY A 638 -41.56 -2.05 7.67
CA GLY A 638 -41.88 -3.22 6.84
C GLY A 638 -42.40 -4.46 7.57
N GLY A 639 -43.24 -4.32 8.60
CA GLY A 639 -43.80 -5.47 9.33
C GLY A 639 -42.77 -6.30 10.12
N LEU A 640 -41.56 -5.78 10.36
CA LEU A 640 -40.56 -6.43 11.21
C LEU A 640 -41.06 -6.61 12.64
N THR A 641 -40.69 -7.73 13.25
CA THR A 641 -40.89 -8.03 14.67
C THR A 641 -39.60 -7.82 15.46
N ARG A 642 -39.71 -7.70 16.79
CA ARG A 642 -38.58 -7.42 17.68
C ARG A 642 -37.39 -8.35 17.42
N GLY A 643 -36.20 -7.77 17.29
CA GLY A 643 -34.94 -8.48 17.05
C GLY A 643 -34.70 -8.88 15.60
N GLN A 644 -35.72 -8.84 14.73
CA GLN A 644 -35.50 -8.99 13.30
C GLN A 644 -34.73 -7.79 12.75
N ARG A 645 -34.05 -8.01 11.63
CA ARG A 645 -33.06 -7.07 11.14
C ARG A 645 -33.08 -6.96 9.61
N LEU A 646 -32.79 -5.76 9.13
CA LEU A 646 -32.48 -5.53 7.72
C LEU A 646 -30.95 -5.61 7.60
N VAL A 647 -30.47 -6.67 6.96
CA VAL A 647 -29.05 -6.86 6.67
C VAL A 647 -28.76 -6.20 5.33
N VAL A 648 -27.88 -5.21 5.36
CA VAL A 648 -27.54 -4.35 4.25
C VAL A 648 -26.10 -4.62 3.86
N THR A 649 -25.90 -5.17 2.67
CA THR A 649 -24.58 -5.38 2.08
C THR A 649 -24.33 -4.27 1.07
N VAL A 650 -23.28 -3.50 1.28
CA VAL A 650 -22.82 -2.47 0.35
C VAL A 650 -21.55 -2.99 -0.34
N GLY A 651 -21.62 -3.12 -1.66
CA GLY A 651 -20.49 -3.49 -2.50
C GLY A 651 -19.85 -2.26 -3.12
N THR A 652 -18.52 -2.20 -3.10
CA THR A 652 -17.74 -1.11 -3.73
C THR A 652 -17.88 -1.11 -5.25
N GLY A 653 -18.16 -2.28 -5.84
CA GLY A 653 -18.09 -2.48 -7.28
C GLY A 653 -16.67 -2.33 -7.83
N VAL A 654 -15.65 -2.53 -6.98
CA VAL A 654 -14.24 -2.50 -7.36
C VAL A 654 -13.56 -3.73 -6.78
N ILE A 655 -12.96 -4.56 -7.64
CA ILE A 655 -12.16 -5.72 -7.23
C ILE A 655 -10.75 -5.57 -7.79
N ASN A 656 -9.78 -5.31 -6.92
CA ASN A 656 -8.38 -5.18 -7.32
C ASN A 656 -7.77 -6.53 -7.72
N PHE A 657 -6.70 -6.51 -8.53
CA PHE A 657 -5.93 -7.73 -8.81
C PHE A 657 -4.92 -7.95 -7.68
N THR A 658 -5.12 -9.03 -6.91
CA THR A 658 -4.16 -9.47 -5.88
C THR A 658 -3.73 -10.92 -6.09
N LEU A 659 -2.45 -11.21 -5.88
CA LEU A 659 -1.91 -12.58 -5.80
C LEU A 659 -1.74 -12.97 -4.33
N GLY A 660 -2.03 -14.22 -3.99
CA GLY A 660 -1.60 -14.83 -2.74
C GLY A 660 -0.82 -16.13 -2.98
N VAL A 661 -0.03 -16.54 -1.99
CA VAL A 661 0.65 -17.85 -1.97
C VAL A 661 -0.18 -18.83 -1.16
N SER A 662 -0.35 -20.05 -1.67
CA SER A 662 -1.08 -21.11 -0.96
C SER A 662 -0.33 -21.57 0.27
N SER A 663 -0.93 -21.38 1.45
CA SER A 663 -0.45 -21.87 2.74
C SER A 663 -0.88 -23.30 3.07
N THR A 664 -1.41 -24.05 2.09
CA THR A 664 -1.81 -25.45 2.32
C THR A 664 -0.60 -26.35 2.44
N ALA A 665 -0.55 -27.23 3.46
CA ALA A 665 0.63 -28.04 3.76
C ALA A 665 1.11 -28.95 2.61
N GLN A 666 0.24 -29.26 1.63
CA GLN A 666 0.54 -30.13 0.51
C GLN A 666 1.32 -29.44 -0.62
N THR A 667 1.44 -28.11 -0.62
CA THR A 667 2.10 -27.36 -1.70
C THR A 667 3.60 -27.19 -1.46
N GLY A 668 4.06 -27.37 -0.22
CA GLY A 668 5.43 -27.02 0.18
C GLY A 668 5.68 -25.51 0.31
N LEU A 669 4.64 -24.67 0.18
CA LEU A 669 4.78 -23.20 0.15
C LEU A 669 4.45 -22.53 1.49
N LEU A 670 4.26 -23.30 2.56
CA LEU A 670 3.77 -22.82 3.85
C LEU A 670 4.68 -21.78 4.52
N PHE A 671 5.98 -21.78 4.20
CA PHE A 671 6.98 -20.86 4.75
C PHE A 671 7.12 -19.55 3.94
N TYR A 672 6.49 -19.48 2.76
CA TYR A 672 6.55 -18.31 1.87
C TYR A 672 5.45 -17.30 2.23
N THR A 673 5.58 -16.69 3.42
CA THR A 673 4.55 -15.78 3.98
C THR A 673 4.91 -14.31 3.88
N LEU A 674 6.20 -13.98 3.83
CA LEU A 674 6.66 -12.59 3.76
C LEU A 674 7.45 -12.35 2.47
N PRO A 675 6.80 -11.88 1.40
CA PRO A 675 7.50 -11.55 0.17
C PRO A 675 8.34 -10.27 0.37
N GLY A 676 9.48 -10.22 -0.28
CA GLY A 676 10.40 -9.09 -0.32
C GLY A 676 10.51 -8.49 -1.72
N PRO A 677 11.71 -8.03 -2.13
CA PRO A 677 11.98 -7.52 -3.46
C PRO A 677 11.59 -8.49 -4.57
N VAL A 678 11.24 -7.90 -5.71
CA VAL A 678 10.75 -8.61 -6.90
C VAL A 678 11.50 -8.15 -8.14
N THR A 679 11.79 -9.08 -9.03
CA THR A 679 12.33 -8.82 -10.37
C THR A 679 11.56 -9.65 -11.39
N SER A 680 11.81 -9.43 -12.69
CA SER A 680 11.12 -10.14 -13.76
C SER A 680 12.04 -10.55 -14.89
N SER A 681 11.73 -11.66 -15.54
CA SER A 681 12.36 -12.14 -16.75
C SER A 681 11.32 -12.37 -17.83
N LEU A 682 11.65 -11.97 -19.06
CA LEU A 682 10.96 -12.36 -20.29
C LEU A 682 11.82 -13.31 -21.14
N ALA A 683 12.92 -13.82 -20.57
CA ALA A 683 13.83 -14.72 -21.27
C ALA A 683 13.16 -16.08 -21.54
N GLY A 684 13.61 -16.75 -22.61
CA GLY A 684 13.10 -18.08 -22.97
C GLY A 684 11.63 -18.11 -23.41
N GLY A 685 11.01 -16.95 -23.66
CA GLY A 685 9.59 -16.84 -24.03
C GLY A 685 8.62 -17.05 -22.87
N ALA A 686 9.12 -17.16 -21.64
CA ALA A 686 8.31 -17.26 -20.43
C ALA A 686 8.25 -15.92 -19.71
N GLU A 687 7.05 -15.49 -19.32
CA GLU A 687 6.84 -14.26 -18.56
C GLU A 687 6.80 -14.57 -17.06
N LEU A 688 7.93 -14.31 -16.40
CA LEU A 688 8.19 -14.77 -15.05
C LEU A 688 8.52 -13.61 -14.13
N ALA A 689 7.96 -13.62 -12.92
CA ALA A 689 8.44 -12.80 -11.81
C ALA A 689 9.18 -13.68 -10.80
N TYR A 690 10.24 -13.14 -10.19
CA TYR A 690 10.99 -13.78 -9.13
C TYR A 690 10.91 -12.91 -7.88
N ILE A 691 10.47 -13.49 -6.78
CA ILE A 691 10.22 -12.76 -5.53
C ILE A 691 11.05 -13.41 -4.44
N ALA A 692 11.91 -12.63 -3.79
CA ALA A 692 12.62 -13.07 -2.59
C ALA A 692 11.65 -13.27 -1.43
N TYR A 693 11.83 -14.33 -0.66
CA TYR A 693 11.10 -14.57 0.58
C TYR A 693 12.11 -14.79 1.71
N PRO A 694 12.43 -13.73 2.48
CA PRO A 694 13.25 -13.88 3.66
C PRO A 694 12.67 -14.92 4.63
N SER A 695 11.33 -15.03 4.72
CA SER A 695 10.68 -16.00 5.61
C SER A 695 10.94 -17.47 5.27
N ALA A 696 11.38 -17.77 4.05
CA ALA A 696 11.61 -19.12 3.55
C ALA A 696 13.08 -19.39 3.17
N ASP A 697 13.98 -18.41 3.36
CA ASP A 697 15.34 -18.44 2.79
C ASP A 697 15.36 -18.88 1.32
N GLY A 698 14.45 -18.32 0.52
CA GLY A 698 14.24 -18.82 -0.84
C GLY A 698 13.52 -17.83 -1.75
N ILE A 699 13.30 -18.27 -2.99
CA ILE A 699 12.67 -17.46 -4.03
C ILE A 699 11.46 -18.19 -4.58
N LEU A 700 10.39 -17.44 -4.84
CA LEU A 700 9.29 -17.92 -5.67
C LEU A 700 9.41 -17.34 -7.08
N GLN A 701 9.46 -18.23 -8.04
CA GLN A 701 9.18 -17.94 -9.44
C GLN A 701 7.67 -18.00 -9.65
N VAL A 702 7.12 -16.96 -10.25
CA VAL A 702 5.69 -16.76 -10.53
C VAL A 702 5.50 -16.70 -12.03
N ALA A 703 4.72 -17.64 -12.58
CA ALA A 703 4.34 -17.61 -13.99
C ALA A 703 3.13 -16.69 -14.20
N LEU A 704 3.38 -15.43 -14.58
CA LEU A 704 2.39 -14.35 -14.66
C LEU A 704 1.13 -14.70 -15.47
N PRO A 705 1.23 -15.37 -16.65
CA PRO A 705 0.05 -15.73 -17.44
C PRO A 705 -0.84 -16.81 -16.80
N LEU A 706 -0.32 -17.52 -15.79
CA LEU A 706 -0.98 -18.66 -15.15
C LEU A 706 -1.52 -18.34 -13.75
N VAL A 707 -1.31 -17.12 -13.25
CA VAL A 707 -1.76 -16.72 -11.91
C VAL A 707 -3.26 -16.42 -11.96
N ASP A 708 -4.01 -17.01 -11.03
CA ASP A 708 -5.41 -16.68 -10.84
C ASP A 708 -5.52 -15.46 -9.91
N ALA A 709 -6.20 -14.41 -10.40
CA ALA A 709 -6.45 -13.19 -9.64
C ALA A 709 -7.31 -13.45 -8.41
N ASN A 710 -7.02 -12.76 -7.31
CA ASN A 710 -7.75 -12.85 -6.03
C ASN A 710 -7.80 -14.27 -5.44
N ALA A 711 -6.79 -15.07 -5.73
CA ALA A 711 -6.66 -16.45 -5.27
C ALA A 711 -5.30 -16.73 -4.64
N ASN A 712 -5.28 -17.75 -3.78
CA ASN A 712 -4.05 -18.34 -3.28
C ASN A 712 -3.53 -19.34 -4.31
N ASN A 713 -2.42 -18.98 -4.94
CA ASN A 713 -1.82 -19.70 -6.04
C ASN A 713 -0.87 -20.79 -5.52
N ALA A 714 -0.82 -21.92 -6.22
CA ALA A 714 0.09 -23.03 -5.93
C ALA A 714 0.73 -23.60 -7.20
N ARG A 715 -0.08 -23.80 -8.25
CA ARG A 715 0.37 -24.42 -9.50
C ARG A 715 1.19 -23.49 -10.40
N SER A 716 0.96 -22.18 -10.27
CA SER A 716 1.66 -21.12 -11.00
C SER A 716 2.93 -20.64 -10.28
N LEU A 717 3.23 -21.21 -9.10
CA LEU A 717 4.36 -20.86 -8.26
C LEU A 717 5.38 -22.00 -8.24
N ARG A 718 6.66 -21.66 -8.27
CA ARG A 718 7.77 -22.62 -8.16
C ARG A 718 8.78 -22.11 -7.14
N ALA A 719 9.07 -22.92 -6.14
CA ALA A 719 10.01 -22.64 -5.07
C ALA A 719 11.45 -23.04 -5.44
N PHE A 720 12.40 -22.23 -4.99
CA PHE A 720 13.84 -22.47 -5.04
C PHE A 720 14.41 -22.26 -3.62
N GLU A 721 15.20 -23.23 -3.18
CA GLU A 721 15.86 -23.32 -1.87
C GLU A 721 17.36 -23.62 -2.06
#